data_AF-A0A529WVF7-F1
#
_entry.id   AF-A0A529WVF7-F1
#
_cell.length_a   1.000
_cell.length_b   1.000
_cell.length_c   1.000
_cell.angle_alpha   90.00
_cell.angle_beta   90.00
_cell.angle_gamma   90.00
#
_symmetry.space_group_name_H-M   'P 1'
#
loop_
_entity.id
_entity.type
_entity.pdbx_description
1 polymer ?
#
loop_
_entity_poly.entity_id
_entity_poly.type
_entity_poly.pdbx_seq_one_letter_code
_entity_poly.pdbx_strand_id
1 'polypeptide(L)'
;MKVAVLGGGPAGLYFAISLKLRDAAHEVTVYERNRPDDTFGWGVVLSAETLENLTRNDPVSAVWIKKHFAYWDDIAVIHDGVRTVSSGHGFCGIGRKRLLILLQRRARELGIKLQFETEISDPRPFMETHDLVVASDGLNSKSRATFADVFKPDIDTRKCKFVWLGTTQKFDDAFTFIFEKTEHGWVWAHAYQFDSETATFIVECSEQTWNAFGFGQMTQQESIAICERIFAKHLGGHALMTNANHIRGSAWINFPRVLCERWSYKNLALMGDAAASAHFSIGSGTKLALESAVALADYVETEPNLEAAFRKYEDARRTEVLKLQSAARNSLEWFEEVERYLRLDPVQFNYSLLTRSQRISHENLRLRDAEWLAGAEEWFQRIAGAGGNMLRRAPMFAPFKLRDMTLTNRIVVSPMAQYKAVDGCPTDWHFAHYAERAKGGAGLLYIEMTCVSPEGRITPGCPGFYKPEHEVAWKRLVDFVHAETEAKICAQIGHSGAKGSTRVGWEGTDVPLPSGNWPVMAPSAVAWSPQNQVPKAMDRADMDLVRDQFVASAEMAGRCGFDMLEIHAAHGYLLSAFITPLTNRRTDEYGGSLENRMRYPLEIFHAVRAVWPAEKPISMRISANDWVGIEGVTPADAVEIAKLLREAGVDLCDVSAGQTSIAAKPVYGRMFQTPFSDRIRNEVGMATMAVGNIYEPDHANSILMAGRADLVALARPHLADPYWTLHAAVTLGDRGVKWPDPYLPGRDQIYRLAEREAAAGLKV
;
A
#
# COMPACT_ATOMS: atom_id res chain seq x y z
N MET A 1 -19.47 39.90 -11.06
CA MET A 1 -20.29 38.66 -11.24
C MET A 1 -21.20 38.44 -10.04
N LYS A 2 -22.38 37.86 -10.27
CA LYS A 2 -23.31 37.36 -9.26
C LYS A 2 -23.07 35.87 -9.03
N VAL A 3 -22.75 35.47 -7.80
CA VAL A 3 -22.24 34.13 -7.46
C VAL A 3 -23.07 33.49 -6.35
N ALA A 4 -23.52 32.26 -6.58
CA ALA A 4 -24.17 31.43 -5.58
C ALA A 4 -23.23 30.33 -5.09
N VAL A 5 -23.03 30.24 -3.77
CA VAL A 5 -22.27 29.16 -3.14
C VAL A 5 -23.24 28.28 -2.37
N LEU A 6 -23.38 27.03 -2.79
CA LEU A 6 -24.28 26.05 -2.19
C LEU A 6 -23.49 25.26 -1.15
N GLY A 7 -23.70 25.54 0.13
CA GLY A 7 -22.97 24.98 1.28
C GLY A 7 -22.10 26.01 2.00
N GLY A 8 -22.27 26.12 3.32
CA GLY A 8 -21.55 27.00 4.24
C GLY A 8 -20.45 26.30 5.04
N GLY A 9 -19.91 25.19 4.53
CA GLY A 9 -18.73 24.54 5.10
C GLY A 9 -17.42 25.30 4.81
N PRO A 10 -16.26 24.78 5.26
CA PRO A 10 -14.96 25.44 5.05
C PRO A 10 -14.65 25.74 3.58
N ALA A 11 -15.00 24.84 2.65
CA ALA A 11 -14.83 25.05 1.21
C ALA A 11 -15.61 26.26 0.69
N GLY A 12 -16.93 26.27 0.89
CA GLY A 12 -17.81 27.31 0.36
C GLY A 12 -17.56 28.69 0.97
N LEU A 13 -17.43 28.77 2.30
CA LEU A 13 -17.12 30.03 2.98
C LEU A 13 -15.77 30.59 2.53
N TYR A 14 -14.74 29.74 2.43
CA TYR A 14 -13.41 30.21 2.06
C TYR A 14 -13.31 30.58 0.58
N PHE A 15 -14.02 29.88 -0.32
CA PHE A 15 -14.13 30.29 -1.72
C PHE A 15 -14.77 31.67 -1.84
N ALA A 16 -15.88 31.90 -1.14
CA ALA A 16 -16.59 33.18 -1.15
C ALA A 16 -15.69 34.33 -0.68
N ILE A 17 -14.94 34.13 0.41
CA ILE A 17 -13.94 35.08 0.93
C ILE A 17 -12.85 35.31 -0.11
N SER A 18 -12.27 34.23 -0.64
CA SER A 18 -11.15 34.26 -1.58
C SER A 18 -11.51 35.02 -2.86
N LEU A 19 -12.71 34.80 -3.39
CA LEU A 19 -13.22 35.51 -4.57
C LEU A 19 -13.41 37.01 -4.29
N LYS A 20 -14.02 37.36 -3.15
CA LYS A 20 -14.20 38.76 -2.74
C LYS A 20 -12.90 39.53 -2.53
N LEU A 21 -11.82 38.84 -2.15
CA LEU A 21 -10.50 39.46 -1.97
C LEU A 21 -9.81 39.78 -3.30
N ARG A 22 -10.20 39.12 -4.40
CA ARG A 22 -9.66 39.40 -5.74
C ARG A 22 -10.41 40.53 -6.42
N ASP A 23 -11.74 40.53 -6.32
CA ASP A 23 -12.57 41.65 -6.74
C ASP A 23 -13.76 41.87 -5.79
N ALA A 24 -13.79 43.04 -5.17
CA ALA A 24 -14.84 43.42 -4.23
C ALA A 24 -16.21 43.63 -4.91
N ALA A 25 -16.25 43.81 -6.24
CA ALA A 25 -17.48 44.03 -7.00
C ALA A 25 -18.35 42.78 -7.18
N HIS A 26 -17.86 41.58 -6.87
CA HIS A 26 -18.69 40.37 -6.94
C HIS A 26 -19.87 40.43 -5.96
N GLU A 27 -21.05 39.97 -6.37
CA GLU A 27 -22.19 39.77 -5.48
C GLU A 27 -22.24 38.29 -5.09
N VAL A 28 -21.75 37.96 -3.89
CA VAL A 28 -21.65 36.56 -3.44
C VAL A 28 -22.70 36.27 -2.37
N THR A 29 -23.48 35.21 -2.58
CA THR A 29 -24.42 34.67 -1.58
C THR A 29 -24.07 33.22 -1.26
N VAL A 30 -23.87 32.90 0.01
CA VAL A 30 -23.65 31.55 0.52
C VAL A 30 -24.94 31.04 1.14
N TYR A 31 -25.40 29.88 0.69
CA TYR A 31 -26.61 29.21 1.17
C TYR A 31 -26.21 27.98 2.00
N GLU A 32 -26.67 27.90 3.25
CA GLU A 32 -26.36 26.80 4.18
C GLU A 32 -27.67 26.21 4.73
N ARG A 33 -27.76 24.89 4.74
CA ARG A 33 -28.96 24.17 5.18
C ARG A 33 -29.15 24.21 6.70
N ASN A 34 -28.06 24.29 7.45
CA ASN A 34 -28.07 24.25 8.91
C ASN A 34 -28.02 25.65 9.53
N ARG A 35 -28.14 25.72 10.85
CA ARG A 35 -27.93 26.95 11.60
C ARG A 35 -26.44 27.33 11.59
N PRO A 36 -26.07 28.60 11.84
CA PRO A 36 -24.68 29.05 11.76
C PRO A 36 -23.69 28.29 12.64
N ASP A 37 -24.18 27.69 13.73
CA ASP A 37 -23.38 27.09 14.78
C ASP A 37 -23.62 25.58 14.95
N ASP A 38 -24.42 24.99 14.05
CA ASP A 38 -24.63 23.56 13.91
C ASP A 38 -23.47 22.93 13.12
N THR A 39 -22.83 21.92 13.70
CA THR A 39 -21.73 21.22 13.03
C THR A 39 -21.72 19.76 13.40
N PHE A 40 -21.22 18.93 12.49
CA PHE A 40 -20.89 17.54 12.75
C PHE A 40 -19.38 17.40 12.93
N GLY A 41 -18.97 16.83 14.07
CA GLY A 41 -17.57 16.67 14.44
C GLY A 41 -17.00 17.86 15.23
N TRP A 42 -15.80 17.66 15.79
CA TRP A 42 -15.23 18.54 16.80
C TRP A 42 -14.01 19.31 16.29
N GLY A 43 -12.80 18.77 16.41
CA GLY A 43 -11.57 19.40 15.93
C GLY A 43 -11.32 19.19 14.43
N VAL A 44 -10.56 20.09 13.82
CA VAL A 44 -9.93 19.85 12.51
C VAL A 44 -8.44 20.12 12.61
N VAL A 45 -7.65 19.27 11.96
CA VAL A 45 -6.18 19.39 11.91
C VAL A 45 -5.77 20.10 10.62
N LEU A 46 -4.80 21.02 10.73
CA LEU A 46 -4.20 21.71 9.59
C LEU A 46 -2.68 21.51 9.61
N SER A 47 -2.05 21.51 8.43
CA SER A 47 -0.59 21.48 8.33
C SER A 47 -0.02 22.91 8.28
N ALA A 48 1.24 23.08 8.68
CA ALA A 48 1.95 24.37 8.60
C ALA A 48 1.87 25.00 7.19
N GLU A 49 2.09 24.19 6.15
CA GLU A 49 1.93 24.60 4.74
C GLU A 49 0.54 25.19 4.43
N THR A 50 -0.53 24.60 4.96
CA THR A 50 -1.89 25.13 4.76
C THR A 50 -2.03 26.48 5.43
N LEU A 51 -1.39 26.71 6.58
CA LEU A 51 -1.41 28.01 7.25
C LEU A 51 -0.65 29.08 6.48
N GLU A 52 0.44 28.74 5.82
CA GLU A 52 1.17 29.65 4.93
C GLU A 52 0.31 30.02 3.72
N ASN A 53 -0.33 29.03 3.09
CA ASN A 53 -1.27 29.26 1.99
C ASN A 53 -2.45 30.16 2.41
N LEU A 54 -3.02 29.92 3.61
CA LEU A 54 -4.05 30.79 4.20
C LEU A 54 -3.53 32.21 4.44
N THR A 55 -2.30 32.35 4.95
CA THR A 55 -1.69 33.66 5.22
C THR A 55 -1.47 34.45 3.94
N ARG A 56 -1.05 33.78 2.85
CA ARG A 56 -0.86 34.41 1.54
C ARG A 56 -2.18 34.86 0.91
N ASN A 57 -3.25 34.09 1.07
CA ASN A 57 -4.55 34.40 0.45
C ASN A 57 -5.41 35.37 1.28
N ASP A 58 -5.53 35.16 2.59
CA ASP A 58 -6.26 36.04 3.51
C ASP A 58 -5.54 36.18 4.86
N PRO A 59 -4.61 37.14 4.97
CA PRO A 59 -3.84 37.38 6.20
C PRO A 59 -4.72 37.60 7.44
N VAL A 60 -5.90 38.21 7.27
CA VAL A 60 -6.82 38.52 8.38
C VAL A 60 -7.42 37.24 8.97
N SER A 61 -7.99 36.38 8.12
CA SER A 61 -8.48 35.07 8.58
C SER A 61 -7.36 34.23 9.17
N ALA A 62 -6.17 34.25 8.56
CA ALA A 62 -5.04 33.48 9.07
C ALA A 62 -4.64 33.90 10.50
N VAL A 63 -4.60 35.21 10.80
CA VAL A 63 -4.32 35.71 12.16
C VAL A 63 -5.39 35.25 13.15
N TRP A 64 -6.67 35.36 12.79
CA TRP A 64 -7.76 34.96 13.68
C TRP A 64 -7.77 33.46 13.96
N ILE A 65 -7.60 32.65 12.91
CA ILE A 65 -7.57 31.18 13.03
C ILE A 65 -6.36 30.77 13.89
N LYS A 66 -5.17 31.34 13.64
CA LYS A 66 -3.94 31.03 14.39
C LYS A 66 -4.06 31.28 15.89
N LYS A 67 -4.81 32.31 16.31
CA LYS A 67 -5.03 32.64 17.72
C LYS A 67 -5.75 31.52 18.51
N HIS A 68 -6.43 30.61 17.81
CA HIS A 68 -7.23 29.54 18.41
C HIS A 68 -6.65 28.14 18.18
N PHE A 69 -5.42 28.00 17.69
CA PHE A 69 -4.81 26.69 17.53
C PHE A 69 -4.32 26.10 18.85
N ALA A 70 -4.64 24.82 19.05
CA ALA A 70 -3.83 23.93 19.87
C ALA A 70 -2.70 23.36 18.99
N TYR A 71 -1.50 23.23 19.55
CA TYR A 71 -0.33 22.68 18.88
C TYR A 71 0.18 21.49 19.66
N TRP A 72 0.55 20.43 18.94
CA TRP A 72 1.18 19.25 19.51
C TRP A 72 2.10 18.64 18.46
N ASP A 73 3.13 17.92 18.92
CA ASP A 73 4.14 17.33 18.04
C ASP A 73 4.09 15.79 18.04
N ASP A 74 3.61 15.20 19.13
CA ASP A 74 3.69 13.78 19.38
C ASP A 74 2.50 13.00 18.83
N ILE A 75 2.76 11.75 18.45
CA ILE A 75 1.75 10.70 18.24
C ILE A 75 1.98 9.63 19.30
N ALA A 76 0.95 9.35 20.09
CA ALA A 76 0.91 8.25 21.03
C ALA A 76 0.06 7.10 20.48
N VAL A 77 0.50 5.86 20.69
CA VAL A 77 -0.30 4.66 20.43
C VAL A 77 -0.37 3.85 21.70
N ILE A 78 -1.60 3.53 22.13
CA ILE A 78 -1.88 2.68 23.27
C ILE A 78 -2.44 1.36 22.75
N HIS A 79 -1.67 0.29 22.92
CA HIS A 79 -2.01 -1.06 22.48
C HIS A 79 -1.50 -2.07 23.51
N ASP A 80 -2.35 -3.02 23.92
CA ASP A 80 -2.05 -4.02 24.97
C ASP A 80 -1.48 -3.40 26.26
N GLY A 81 -2.02 -2.24 26.66
CA GLY A 81 -1.59 -1.51 27.85
C GLY A 81 -0.24 -0.80 27.73
N VAL A 82 0.45 -0.91 26.60
CA VAL A 82 1.70 -0.22 26.31
C VAL A 82 1.42 1.10 25.59
N ARG A 83 1.94 2.21 26.11
CA ARG A 83 1.90 3.53 25.47
C ARG A 83 3.26 3.83 24.83
N THR A 84 3.29 3.86 23.50
CA THR A 84 4.48 4.23 22.71
C THR A 84 4.27 5.62 22.11
N VAL A 85 5.28 6.48 22.18
CA VAL A 85 5.25 7.86 21.66
C VAL A 85 6.32 8.05 20.62
N SER A 86 5.97 8.70 19.50
CA SER A 86 6.91 9.22 18.52
C SER A 86 6.65 10.72 18.32
N SER A 87 7.70 11.51 18.25
CA SER A 87 7.71 12.98 18.14
C SER A 87 8.01 13.44 16.70
N GLY A 88 8.11 14.76 16.49
CA GLY A 88 8.47 15.37 15.21
C GLY A 88 7.41 15.29 14.12
N HIS A 89 6.15 15.01 14.48
CA HIS A 89 5.06 14.91 13.51
C HIS A 89 4.47 16.28 13.16
N GLY A 90 4.40 17.18 14.15
CA GLY A 90 3.98 18.57 14.03
C GLY A 90 2.54 18.75 13.55
N PHE A 91 1.62 19.02 14.46
CA PHE A 91 0.21 19.25 14.16
C PHE A 91 -0.31 20.53 14.81
N CYS A 92 -1.36 21.09 14.20
CA CYS A 92 -2.20 22.08 14.86
C CYS A 92 -3.67 21.79 14.62
N GLY A 93 -4.48 22.05 15.65
CA GLY A 93 -5.90 21.76 15.68
C GLY A 93 -6.71 22.99 16.07
N ILE A 94 -7.87 23.17 15.43
CA ILE A 94 -8.87 24.17 15.82
C ILE A 94 -10.25 23.51 15.88
N GLY A 95 -11.10 23.95 16.81
CA GLY A 95 -12.50 23.54 16.82
C GLY A 95 -13.21 23.93 15.52
N ARG A 96 -13.84 22.96 14.85
CA ARG A 96 -14.58 23.14 13.59
C ARG A 96 -15.64 24.22 13.69
N LYS A 97 -16.41 24.23 14.79
CA LYS A 97 -17.40 25.27 15.09
C LYS A 97 -16.74 26.66 15.14
N ARG A 98 -15.59 26.78 15.81
CA ARG A 98 -14.84 28.03 15.92
C ARG A 98 -14.33 28.49 14.54
N LEU A 99 -13.76 27.58 13.75
CA LEU A 99 -13.30 27.87 12.39
C LEU A 99 -14.45 28.44 11.53
N LEU A 100 -15.62 27.79 11.53
CA LEU A 100 -16.77 28.25 10.77
C LEU A 100 -17.24 29.64 11.21
N ILE A 101 -17.33 29.91 12.51
CA ILE A 101 -17.73 31.23 13.03
C ILE A 101 -16.75 32.33 12.58
N LEU A 102 -15.43 32.05 12.61
CA LEU A 102 -14.41 33.00 12.16
C LEU A 102 -14.53 33.29 10.67
N LEU A 103 -14.72 32.27 9.84
CA LEU A 103 -14.93 32.43 8.40
C LEU A 103 -16.25 33.15 8.09
N GLN A 104 -17.34 32.84 8.78
CA GLN A 104 -18.61 33.55 8.64
C GLN A 104 -18.48 35.03 9.02
N ARG A 105 -17.74 35.34 10.10
CA ARG A 105 -17.43 36.72 10.47
C ARG A 105 -16.67 37.43 9.35
N ARG A 106 -15.60 36.80 8.85
CA ARG A 106 -14.80 37.36 7.75
C ARG A 106 -15.65 37.59 6.51
N ALA A 107 -16.53 36.65 6.18
CA ALA A 107 -17.40 36.75 5.03
C ALA A 107 -18.34 37.95 5.14
N ARG A 108 -18.94 38.18 6.32
CA ARG A 108 -19.78 39.36 6.58
C ARG A 108 -19.00 40.67 6.46
N GLU A 109 -17.75 40.74 6.95
CA GLU A 109 -16.89 41.92 6.82
C GLU A 109 -16.58 42.27 5.34
N LEU A 110 -16.53 41.27 4.47
CA LEU A 110 -16.34 41.45 3.02
C LEU A 110 -17.66 41.65 2.24
N GLY A 111 -18.78 41.81 2.95
CA GLY A 111 -20.11 42.04 2.35
C GLY A 111 -20.73 40.81 1.67
N ILE A 112 -20.29 39.61 2.03
CA ILE A 112 -20.88 38.35 1.52
C ILE A 112 -22.20 38.09 2.24
N LYS A 113 -23.25 37.77 1.49
CA LYS A 113 -24.57 37.45 2.04
C LYS A 113 -24.57 36.00 2.50
N LEU A 114 -24.92 35.74 3.76
CA LEU A 114 -25.06 34.39 4.31
C LEU A 114 -26.53 34.09 4.57
N GLN A 115 -27.06 33.04 3.94
CA GLN A 115 -28.43 32.56 4.14
C GLN A 115 -28.39 31.16 4.76
N PHE A 116 -28.74 31.08 6.03
CA PHE A 116 -28.80 29.83 6.79
C PHE A 116 -30.19 29.21 6.71
N GLU A 117 -30.32 27.97 7.19
CA GLU A 117 -31.59 27.23 7.21
C GLU A 117 -32.26 27.16 5.82
N THR A 118 -31.44 27.13 4.77
CA THR A 118 -31.88 27.10 3.37
C THR A 118 -31.40 25.81 2.72
N GLU A 119 -32.28 24.81 2.68
CA GLU A 119 -32.01 23.54 1.99
C GLU A 119 -32.13 23.72 0.48
N ILE A 120 -31.13 23.26 -0.27
CA ILE A 120 -31.09 23.34 -1.72
C ILE A 120 -31.28 21.94 -2.30
N SER A 121 -32.46 21.68 -2.82
CA SER A 121 -32.79 20.39 -3.45
C SER A 121 -32.36 20.29 -4.92
N ASP A 122 -32.18 21.42 -5.59
CA ASP A 122 -31.86 21.49 -7.03
C ASP A 122 -30.99 22.72 -7.34
N PRO A 123 -29.80 22.56 -7.95
CA PRO A 123 -28.94 23.68 -8.32
C PRO A 123 -29.41 24.46 -9.56
N ARG A 124 -30.30 23.91 -10.41
CA ARG A 124 -30.67 24.51 -11.72
C ARG A 124 -31.20 25.96 -11.63
N PRO A 125 -32.09 26.32 -10.69
CA PRO A 125 -32.57 27.70 -10.56
C PRO A 125 -31.45 28.70 -10.25
N PHE A 126 -30.41 28.26 -9.53
CA PHE A 126 -29.25 29.09 -9.24
C PHE A 126 -28.38 29.27 -10.49
N MET A 127 -28.21 28.21 -11.29
CA MET A 127 -27.45 28.26 -12.54
C MET A 127 -28.09 29.19 -13.58
N GLU A 128 -29.41 29.35 -13.57
CA GLU A 128 -30.13 30.27 -14.48
C GLU A 128 -30.01 31.74 -14.04
N THR A 129 -29.84 32.00 -12.75
CA THR A 129 -29.96 33.35 -12.17
C THR A 129 -28.64 33.95 -11.68
N HIS A 130 -27.55 33.19 -11.76
CA HIS A 130 -26.20 33.56 -11.32
C HIS A 130 -25.18 33.29 -12.42
N ASP A 131 -24.14 34.10 -12.46
CA ASP A 131 -23.04 33.94 -13.42
C ASP A 131 -22.20 32.69 -13.07
N LEU A 132 -22.03 32.40 -11.78
CA LEU A 132 -21.26 31.27 -11.26
C LEU A 132 -21.99 30.61 -10.09
N VAL A 133 -22.03 29.28 -10.09
CA VAL A 133 -22.51 28.46 -8.97
C VAL A 133 -21.37 27.55 -8.49
N VAL A 134 -21.10 27.55 -7.19
CA VAL A 134 -20.14 26.63 -6.57
C VAL A 134 -20.88 25.72 -5.59
N ALA A 135 -20.91 24.42 -5.90
CA ALA A 135 -21.48 23.40 -5.03
C ALA A 135 -20.42 22.83 -4.08
N SER A 136 -20.58 23.19 -2.81
CA SER A 136 -19.79 22.74 -1.66
C SER A 136 -20.70 22.12 -0.59
N ASP A 137 -21.79 21.50 -1.03
CA ASP A 137 -22.92 20.97 -0.25
C ASP A 137 -22.65 19.59 0.39
N GLY A 138 -21.37 19.17 0.41
CA GLY A 138 -20.84 18.08 1.23
C GLY A 138 -20.96 16.67 0.62
N LEU A 139 -20.73 15.65 1.47
CA LEU A 139 -20.72 14.24 1.06
C LEU A 139 -22.04 13.82 0.40
N ASN A 140 -23.18 14.33 0.85
CA ASN A 140 -24.51 14.06 0.31
C ASN A 140 -24.98 15.12 -0.71
N SER A 141 -24.04 15.71 -1.47
CA SER A 141 -24.29 16.76 -2.46
C SER A 141 -25.49 16.47 -3.36
N LYS A 142 -26.51 17.34 -3.30
CA LYS A 142 -27.65 17.29 -4.21
C LYS A 142 -27.24 17.77 -5.59
N SER A 143 -26.34 18.75 -5.64
CA SER A 143 -25.80 19.29 -6.89
C SER A 143 -25.08 18.22 -7.73
N ARG A 144 -24.26 17.39 -7.08
CA ARG A 144 -23.62 16.23 -7.73
C ARG A 144 -24.63 15.21 -8.22
N ALA A 145 -25.64 14.91 -7.40
CA ALA A 145 -26.68 13.93 -7.74
C ALA A 145 -27.54 14.38 -8.94
N THR A 146 -27.91 15.65 -9.02
CA THR A 146 -28.70 16.21 -10.13
C THR A 146 -28.03 16.06 -11.49
N PHE A 147 -26.69 16.13 -11.54
CA PHE A 147 -25.92 15.98 -12.77
C PHE A 147 -24.95 14.79 -12.71
N ALA A 148 -25.39 13.67 -12.14
CA ALA A 148 -24.58 12.46 -12.00
C ALA A 148 -24.03 11.96 -13.33
N ASP A 149 -24.79 12.07 -14.43
CA ASP A 149 -24.36 11.67 -15.78
C ASP A 149 -23.18 12.52 -16.30
N VAL A 150 -23.01 13.74 -15.79
CA VAL A 150 -21.90 14.64 -16.15
C VAL A 150 -20.71 14.42 -15.23
N PHE A 151 -20.94 14.44 -13.92
CA PHE A 151 -19.86 14.36 -12.94
C PHE A 151 -19.31 12.95 -12.76
N LYS A 152 -20.11 11.93 -13.14
CA LYS A 152 -19.85 10.50 -13.02
C LYS A 152 -19.24 10.16 -11.66
N PRO A 153 -20.02 10.32 -10.57
CA PRO A 153 -19.52 10.09 -9.23
C PRO A 153 -19.33 8.60 -8.98
N ASP A 154 -18.11 8.21 -8.65
CA ASP A 154 -17.79 6.94 -8.03
C ASP A 154 -17.90 7.10 -6.51
N ILE A 155 -18.91 6.47 -5.91
CA ILE A 155 -19.19 6.52 -4.47
C ILE A 155 -19.06 5.11 -3.88
N ASP A 156 -18.21 4.96 -2.88
CA ASP A 156 -17.96 3.69 -2.19
C ASP A 156 -18.09 3.88 -0.68
N THR A 157 -19.02 3.14 -0.09
CA THR A 157 -19.29 3.19 1.35
C THR A 157 -18.34 2.23 2.05
N ARG A 158 -17.50 2.79 2.90
CA ARG A 158 -16.36 2.11 3.52
C ARG A 158 -16.77 1.27 4.72
N LYS A 159 -15.99 0.25 5.07
CA LYS A 159 -16.44 -0.88 5.90
C LYS A 159 -16.62 -0.52 7.37
N CYS A 160 -15.68 0.24 7.94
CA CYS A 160 -15.71 0.58 9.37
C CYS A 160 -16.85 1.55 9.70
N LYS A 161 -17.41 1.36 10.90
CA LYS A 161 -18.38 2.27 11.52
C LYS A 161 -17.61 3.20 12.43
N PHE A 162 -17.93 4.48 12.41
CA PHE A 162 -17.36 5.46 13.33
C PHE A 162 -18.39 6.43 13.87
N VAL A 163 -18.11 6.98 15.05
CA VAL A 163 -18.85 8.09 15.66
C VAL A 163 -17.85 9.16 16.12
N TRP A 164 -18.19 10.43 15.89
CA TRP A 164 -17.33 11.55 16.22
C TRP A 164 -17.81 12.25 17.49
N LEU A 165 -17.10 12.03 18.59
CA LEU A 165 -17.40 12.58 19.91
C LEU A 165 -16.35 13.63 20.33
N GLY A 166 -16.64 14.33 21.41
CA GLY A 166 -15.72 15.25 22.08
C GLY A 166 -15.60 14.91 23.57
N THR A 167 -14.58 15.42 24.23
CA THR A 167 -14.40 15.25 25.68
C THR A 167 -13.63 16.42 26.27
N THR A 168 -13.68 16.56 27.60
CA THR A 168 -12.85 17.50 28.35
C THR A 168 -11.53 16.89 28.83
N GLN A 169 -11.32 15.57 28.63
CA GLN A 169 -9.98 14.99 28.69
C GLN A 169 -9.16 15.55 27.53
N LYS A 170 -8.07 16.25 27.82
CA LYS A 170 -7.45 17.14 26.82
C LYS A 170 -6.60 16.43 25.78
N PHE A 171 -5.97 15.30 26.13
CA PHE A 171 -4.96 14.66 25.26
C PHE A 171 -3.98 15.70 24.69
N ASP A 172 -3.53 16.62 25.56
CA ASP A 172 -2.72 17.80 25.21
C ASP A 172 -1.22 17.48 25.10
N ASP A 173 -0.84 16.24 25.38
CA ASP A 173 0.50 15.71 25.21
C ASP A 173 0.74 15.12 23.81
N ALA A 174 -0.27 14.47 23.18
CA ALA A 174 -0.10 13.81 21.89
C ALA A 174 -1.42 13.55 21.13
N PHE A 175 -1.33 13.41 19.80
CA PHE A 175 -2.37 12.72 19.04
C PHE A 175 -2.37 11.25 19.45
N THR A 176 -3.41 10.79 20.11
CA THR A 176 -3.45 9.47 20.74
C THR A 176 -4.36 8.51 19.98
N PHE A 177 -3.80 7.39 19.52
CA PHE A 177 -4.55 6.22 19.06
C PHE A 177 -4.68 5.23 20.21
N ILE A 178 -5.89 4.76 20.48
CA ILE A 178 -6.19 3.86 21.59
C ILE A 178 -6.88 2.62 21.05
N PHE A 179 -6.37 1.43 21.37
CA PHE A 179 -6.97 0.16 20.96
C PHE A 179 -7.40 -0.63 22.19
N GLU A 180 -8.68 -1.00 22.25
CA GLU A 180 -9.26 -1.77 23.35
C GLU A 180 -9.95 -3.03 22.84
N LYS A 181 -9.60 -4.17 23.45
CA LYS A 181 -10.25 -5.44 23.20
C LYS A 181 -11.44 -5.61 24.14
N THR A 182 -12.60 -5.90 23.58
CA THR A 182 -13.86 -6.08 24.33
C THR A 182 -14.42 -7.48 24.16
N GLU A 183 -15.49 -7.80 24.87
CA GLU A 183 -16.27 -9.03 24.70
C GLU A 183 -16.88 -9.19 23.30
N HIS A 184 -17.04 -8.09 22.55
CA HIS A 184 -17.69 -8.06 21.24
C HIS A 184 -16.73 -7.85 20.05
N GLY A 185 -15.43 -7.74 20.30
CA GLY A 185 -14.41 -7.45 19.30
C GLY A 185 -13.53 -6.27 19.69
N TRP A 186 -12.79 -5.74 18.72
CA TRP A 186 -11.89 -4.60 18.93
C TRP A 186 -12.59 -3.27 18.63
N VAL A 187 -12.35 -2.29 19.50
CA VAL A 187 -12.81 -0.91 19.34
C VAL A 187 -11.60 0.00 19.53
N TRP A 188 -11.47 1.01 18.67
CA TRP A 188 -10.37 1.96 18.75
C TRP A 188 -10.84 3.40 18.72
N ALA A 189 -9.98 4.30 19.22
CA ALA A 189 -10.27 5.72 19.28
C ALA A 189 -9.11 6.57 18.76
N HIS A 190 -9.44 7.68 18.10
CA HIS A 190 -8.51 8.73 17.70
C HIS A 190 -8.81 9.99 18.54
N ALA A 191 -7.87 10.36 19.41
CA ALA A 191 -8.05 11.44 20.36
C ALA A 191 -6.97 12.52 20.21
N TYR A 192 -7.38 13.79 20.16
CA TYR A 192 -6.45 14.91 20.06
C TYR A 192 -7.08 16.24 20.49
N GLN A 193 -6.30 17.09 21.12
CA GLN A 193 -6.71 18.44 21.50
C GLN A 193 -7.04 19.31 20.27
N PHE A 194 -8.05 20.18 20.37
CA PHE A 194 -8.29 21.20 19.35
C PHE A 194 -8.58 22.61 19.91
N ASP A 195 -8.74 22.73 21.23
CA ASP A 195 -8.72 23.99 21.98
C ASP A 195 -8.26 23.76 23.44
N SER A 196 -8.23 24.82 24.27
CA SER A 196 -7.69 24.73 25.63
C SER A 196 -8.49 23.83 26.58
N GLU A 197 -9.77 23.58 26.28
CA GLU A 197 -10.70 22.92 27.20
C GLU A 197 -11.17 21.55 26.70
N THR A 198 -11.03 21.27 25.41
CA THR A 198 -11.65 20.10 24.79
C THR A 198 -10.78 19.39 23.74
N ALA A 199 -11.06 18.09 23.59
CA ALA A 199 -10.44 17.21 22.62
C ALA A 199 -11.46 16.51 21.74
N THR A 200 -11.03 16.17 20.53
CA THR A 200 -11.73 15.25 19.64
C THR A 200 -11.59 13.84 20.19
N PHE A 201 -12.64 13.04 20.09
CA PHE A 201 -12.61 11.61 20.40
C PHE A 201 -13.44 10.84 19.35
N ILE A 202 -12.78 10.37 18.29
CA ILE A 202 -13.46 9.58 17.24
C ILE A 202 -13.36 8.11 17.63
N VAL A 203 -14.49 7.43 17.77
CA VAL A 203 -14.53 5.99 18.05
C VAL A 203 -14.86 5.25 16.76
N GLU A 204 -14.15 4.16 16.49
CA GLU A 204 -14.28 3.36 15.28
C GLU A 204 -14.19 1.87 15.60
N CYS A 205 -14.92 1.05 14.85
CA CYS A 205 -14.86 -0.42 14.93
C CYS A 205 -15.33 -1.07 13.61
N SER A 206 -15.06 -2.38 13.49
CA SER A 206 -15.59 -3.19 12.40
C SER A 206 -17.12 -3.30 12.45
N GLU A 207 -17.77 -3.49 11.29
CA GLU A 207 -19.23 -3.65 11.24
C GLU A 207 -19.72 -4.87 12.04
N GLN A 208 -18.92 -5.94 12.11
CA GLN A 208 -19.20 -7.09 12.95
C GLN A 208 -19.24 -6.71 14.44
N THR A 209 -18.24 -5.98 14.93
CA THR A 209 -18.20 -5.50 16.32
C THR A 209 -19.37 -4.55 16.59
N TRP A 210 -19.64 -3.63 15.67
CA TRP A 210 -20.77 -2.69 15.79
C TRP A 210 -22.13 -3.40 15.90
N ASN A 211 -22.35 -4.43 15.08
CA ASN A 211 -23.55 -5.27 15.14
C ASN A 211 -23.64 -6.05 16.46
N ALA A 212 -22.52 -6.60 16.94
CA ALA A 212 -22.47 -7.35 18.19
C ALA A 212 -22.81 -6.50 19.42
N PHE A 213 -22.40 -5.22 19.44
CA PHE A 213 -22.83 -4.26 20.45
C PHE A 213 -24.29 -3.81 20.28
N GLY A 214 -24.87 -3.92 19.08
CA GLY A 214 -26.22 -3.42 18.79
C GLY A 214 -26.30 -1.89 18.66
N PHE A 215 -25.19 -1.21 18.36
CA PHE A 215 -25.12 0.26 18.28
C PHE A 215 -26.13 0.89 17.32
N GLY A 216 -26.56 0.17 16.28
CA GLY A 216 -27.57 0.66 15.32
C GLY A 216 -28.96 0.87 15.89
N GLN A 217 -29.31 0.18 16.98
CA GLN A 217 -30.61 0.28 17.63
C GLN A 217 -30.60 1.18 18.87
N MET A 218 -29.41 1.62 19.29
CA MET A 218 -29.22 2.46 20.46
C MET A 218 -29.46 3.92 20.14
N THR A 219 -29.93 4.65 21.15
CA THR A 219 -29.85 6.11 21.16
C THR A 219 -28.39 6.58 21.17
N GLN A 220 -28.16 7.83 20.79
CA GLN A 220 -26.81 8.42 20.87
C GLN A 220 -26.24 8.32 22.29
N GLN A 221 -27.05 8.58 23.33
CA GLN A 221 -26.59 8.57 24.71
C GLN A 221 -26.24 7.17 25.23
N GLU A 222 -27.02 6.16 24.86
CA GLU A 222 -26.68 4.75 25.20
C GLU A 222 -25.37 4.34 24.53
N SER A 223 -25.17 4.70 23.25
CA SER A 223 -23.91 4.43 22.54
C SER A 223 -22.72 5.13 23.18
N ILE A 224 -22.90 6.39 23.60
CA ILE A 224 -21.86 7.19 24.29
C ILE A 224 -21.48 6.54 25.62
N ALA A 225 -22.45 6.15 26.45
CA ALA A 225 -22.19 5.50 27.74
C ALA A 225 -21.39 4.20 27.59
N ILE A 226 -21.63 3.42 26.53
CA ILE A 226 -20.83 2.24 26.21
C ILE A 226 -19.40 2.63 25.83
N CYS A 227 -19.22 3.64 24.98
CA CYS A 227 -17.89 4.14 24.61
C CYS A 227 -17.12 4.63 25.85
N GLU A 228 -17.78 5.35 26.76
CA GLU A 228 -17.18 5.78 28.03
C GLU A 228 -16.72 4.59 28.87
N ARG A 229 -17.53 3.52 28.96
CA ARG A 229 -17.15 2.29 29.67
C ARG A 229 -15.93 1.61 29.04
N ILE A 230 -15.89 1.51 27.71
CA ILE A 230 -14.76 0.90 26.99
C ILE A 230 -13.46 1.68 27.26
N PHE A 231 -13.51 3.01 27.18
CA PHE A 231 -12.34 3.88 27.27
C PHE A 231 -12.13 4.54 28.65
N ALA A 232 -12.82 4.07 29.70
CA ALA A 232 -12.82 4.69 31.03
C ALA A 232 -11.40 4.94 31.59
N LYS A 233 -10.49 4.01 31.32
CA LYS A 233 -9.07 4.04 31.73
C LYS A 233 -8.32 5.25 31.17
N HIS A 234 -8.70 5.70 29.97
CA HIS A 234 -8.03 6.77 29.22
C HIS A 234 -8.72 8.12 29.41
N LEU A 235 -10.03 8.10 29.67
CA LEU A 235 -10.82 9.31 29.88
C LEU A 235 -10.61 9.97 31.24
N GLY A 236 -10.06 9.25 32.23
CA GLY A 236 -9.76 9.85 33.54
C GLY A 236 -10.98 10.41 34.27
N GLY A 237 -12.18 9.86 34.01
CA GLY A 237 -13.44 10.34 34.57
C GLY A 237 -14.11 11.48 33.80
N HIS A 238 -13.53 11.95 32.70
CA HIS A 238 -14.17 12.92 31.81
C HIS A 238 -15.21 12.27 30.92
N ALA A 239 -16.36 12.93 30.75
CA ALA A 239 -17.45 12.46 29.91
C ALA A 239 -17.15 12.61 28.40
N LEU A 240 -17.78 11.79 27.59
CA LEU A 240 -17.88 11.91 26.14
C LEU A 240 -19.13 12.73 25.78
N MET A 241 -19.02 13.55 24.73
CA MET A 241 -20.02 14.54 24.33
C MET A 241 -20.34 14.43 22.83
N THR A 242 -21.58 14.72 22.46
CA THR A 242 -22.03 14.85 21.05
C THR A 242 -22.46 16.28 20.74
N ASN A 243 -22.15 16.75 19.54
CA ASN A 243 -22.71 17.98 18.97
C ASN A 243 -23.64 17.70 17.77
N ALA A 244 -23.88 16.42 17.47
CA ALA A 244 -24.74 15.93 16.40
C ALA A 244 -26.22 15.87 16.81
N ASN A 245 -26.70 16.89 17.54
CA ASN A 245 -28.06 16.94 18.10
C ASN A 245 -29.15 16.96 17.01
N HIS A 246 -28.77 17.29 15.77
CA HIS A 246 -29.64 17.30 14.59
C HIS A 246 -29.78 15.92 13.93
N ILE A 247 -28.91 14.95 14.25
CA ILE A 247 -28.94 13.60 13.68
C ILE A 247 -29.90 12.72 14.49
N ARG A 248 -30.92 12.14 13.84
CA ARG A 248 -31.84 11.17 14.47
C ARG A 248 -31.28 9.75 14.31
N GLY A 249 -31.31 8.96 15.39
CA GLY A 249 -30.84 7.56 15.41
C GLY A 249 -29.40 7.39 15.87
N SER A 250 -28.80 6.24 15.52
CA SER A 250 -27.39 5.92 15.81
C SER A 250 -26.49 6.88 15.03
N ALA A 251 -25.76 7.76 15.73
CA ALA A 251 -24.82 8.70 15.10
C ALA A 251 -23.60 8.01 14.46
N TRP A 252 -23.53 6.68 14.53
CA TRP A 252 -22.55 5.86 13.86
C TRP A 252 -22.80 5.81 12.36
N ILE A 253 -21.78 6.12 11.58
CA ILE A 253 -21.85 6.12 10.13
C ILE A 253 -20.66 5.38 9.52
N ASN A 254 -20.84 4.95 8.28
CA ASN A 254 -19.74 4.56 7.42
C ASN A 254 -19.22 5.79 6.66
N PHE A 255 -17.93 5.81 6.34
CA PHE A 255 -17.38 6.88 5.53
C PHE A 255 -17.74 6.67 4.04
N PRO A 256 -18.41 7.60 3.36
CA PRO A 256 -18.63 7.51 1.92
C PRO A 256 -17.45 8.13 1.18
N ARG A 257 -16.63 7.31 0.52
CA ARG A 257 -15.59 7.80 -0.39
C ARG A 257 -16.26 8.31 -1.66
N VAL A 258 -16.05 9.58 -1.99
CA VAL A 258 -16.53 10.24 -3.21
C VAL A 258 -15.35 10.56 -4.14
N LEU A 259 -15.52 10.24 -5.42
CA LEU A 259 -14.63 10.59 -6.53
C LEU A 259 -15.44 10.96 -7.77
N CYS A 260 -15.41 12.21 -8.20
CA CYS A 260 -16.02 12.61 -9.48
C CYS A 260 -15.01 12.56 -10.62
N GLU A 261 -15.41 11.99 -11.76
CA GLU A 261 -14.61 12.03 -13.00
C GLU A 261 -14.45 13.45 -13.52
N ARG A 262 -15.49 14.29 -13.41
CA ARG A 262 -15.48 15.71 -13.80
C ARG A 262 -15.97 16.58 -12.66
N TRP A 263 -15.46 17.80 -12.50
CA TRP A 263 -15.80 18.67 -11.37
C TRP A 263 -16.60 19.90 -11.76
N SER A 264 -16.93 20.09 -13.04
CA SER A 264 -17.68 21.25 -13.51
C SER A 264 -18.70 20.92 -14.60
N TYR A 265 -19.76 21.71 -14.67
CA TYR A 265 -20.80 21.65 -15.70
C TYR A 265 -21.38 23.04 -15.96
N LYS A 266 -21.25 23.56 -17.20
CA LYS A 266 -21.68 24.93 -17.57
C LYS A 266 -21.06 25.97 -16.62
N ASN A 267 -21.86 26.63 -15.79
CA ASN A 267 -21.43 27.59 -14.76
C ASN A 267 -21.44 27.02 -13.34
N LEU A 268 -21.57 25.70 -13.17
CA LEU A 268 -21.53 25.00 -11.88
C LEU A 268 -20.17 24.30 -11.68
N ALA A 269 -19.53 24.49 -10.54
CA ALA A 269 -18.33 23.75 -10.12
C ALA A 269 -18.53 23.05 -8.77
N LEU A 270 -18.07 21.80 -8.64
CA LEU A 270 -18.03 21.04 -7.39
C LEU A 270 -16.76 21.36 -6.60
N MET A 271 -16.88 21.39 -5.27
CA MET A 271 -15.76 21.68 -4.38
C MET A 271 -15.85 20.92 -3.05
N GLY A 272 -14.68 20.58 -2.49
CA GLY A 272 -14.58 19.81 -1.25
C GLY A 272 -15.19 18.42 -1.39
N ASP A 273 -15.84 17.94 -0.33
CA ASP A 273 -16.46 16.61 -0.28
C ASP A 273 -17.58 16.40 -1.32
N ALA A 274 -18.08 17.47 -1.94
CA ALA A 274 -18.99 17.36 -3.09
C ALA A 274 -18.29 16.78 -4.32
N ALA A 275 -17.01 17.11 -4.54
CA ALA A 275 -16.20 16.63 -5.68
C ALA A 275 -15.37 15.39 -5.33
N ALA A 276 -14.70 15.42 -4.17
CA ALA A 276 -13.75 14.41 -3.74
C ALA A 276 -13.56 14.45 -2.22
N SER A 277 -13.75 13.31 -1.56
CA SER A 277 -13.61 13.21 -0.10
C SER A 277 -12.27 12.57 0.30
N ALA A 278 -11.71 12.97 1.45
CA ALA A 278 -10.55 12.30 2.07
C ALA A 278 -10.91 11.80 3.47
N HIS A 279 -10.56 10.54 3.78
CA HIS A 279 -10.82 9.94 5.09
C HIS A 279 -10.13 10.74 6.23
N PHE A 280 -10.80 10.85 7.37
CA PHE A 280 -10.31 11.65 8.51
C PHE A 280 -9.00 11.11 9.11
N SER A 281 -8.67 9.84 8.87
CA SER A 281 -7.46 9.18 9.38
C SER A 281 -6.13 9.83 8.97
N ILE A 282 -6.13 10.73 7.98
CA ILE A 282 -4.96 11.52 7.57
C ILE A 282 -5.13 13.04 7.76
N GLY A 283 -6.24 13.49 8.35
CA GLY A 283 -6.47 14.89 8.71
C GLY A 283 -6.40 15.91 7.55
N SER A 284 -6.66 15.51 6.31
CA SER A 284 -6.38 16.36 5.12
C SER A 284 -7.61 16.93 4.39
N GLY A 285 -8.83 16.60 4.83
CA GLY A 285 -10.06 17.05 4.15
C GLY A 285 -10.24 18.57 4.13
N THR A 286 -10.03 19.24 5.27
CA THR A 286 -10.13 20.71 5.35
C THR A 286 -9.02 21.40 4.56
N LYS A 287 -7.80 20.85 4.56
CA LYS A 287 -6.71 21.35 3.70
C LYS A 287 -7.13 21.37 2.23
N LEU A 288 -7.62 20.23 1.72
CA LEU A 288 -8.07 20.12 0.33
C LEU A 288 -9.17 21.12 0.00
N ALA A 289 -10.16 21.26 0.88
CA ALA A 289 -11.25 22.21 0.73
C ALA A 289 -10.75 23.66 0.59
N LEU A 290 -9.87 24.09 1.48
CA LEU A 290 -9.37 25.48 1.51
C LEU A 290 -8.48 25.77 0.29
N GLU A 291 -7.59 24.85 -0.09
CA GLU A 291 -6.71 25.05 -1.24
C GLU A 291 -7.47 25.02 -2.57
N SER A 292 -8.47 24.15 -2.72
CA SER A 292 -9.32 24.14 -3.90
C SER A 292 -10.18 25.42 -4.00
N ALA A 293 -10.62 25.96 -2.86
CA ALA A 293 -11.30 27.25 -2.81
C ALA A 293 -10.43 28.41 -3.31
N VAL A 294 -9.16 28.46 -2.89
CA VAL A 294 -8.20 29.48 -3.36
C VAL A 294 -7.96 29.33 -4.85
N ALA A 295 -7.65 28.12 -5.32
CA ALA A 295 -7.34 27.87 -6.72
C ALA A 295 -8.50 28.21 -7.65
N LEU A 296 -9.74 27.82 -7.31
CA LEU A 296 -10.89 28.17 -8.14
C LEU A 296 -11.11 29.69 -8.17
N ALA A 297 -10.99 30.38 -7.03
CA ALA A 297 -11.11 31.83 -6.97
C ALA A 297 -10.04 32.55 -7.80
N ASP A 298 -8.80 32.05 -7.81
CA ASP A 298 -7.74 32.56 -8.70
C ASP A 298 -8.13 32.41 -10.16
N TYR A 299 -8.47 31.19 -10.58
CA TYR A 299 -8.67 30.92 -12.00
C TYR A 299 -9.93 31.56 -12.56
N VAL A 300 -10.97 31.75 -11.75
CA VAL A 300 -12.16 32.50 -12.16
C VAL A 300 -11.84 33.95 -12.52
N GLU A 301 -10.83 34.56 -11.88
CA GLU A 301 -10.42 35.95 -12.14
C GLU A 301 -9.31 36.07 -13.19
N THR A 302 -8.41 35.10 -13.27
CA THR A 302 -7.26 35.19 -14.19
C THR A 302 -7.54 34.64 -15.58
N GLU A 303 -8.48 33.71 -15.71
CA GLU A 303 -8.79 33.06 -17.00
C GLU A 303 -9.88 33.83 -17.77
N PRO A 304 -9.87 33.78 -19.11
CA PRO A 304 -10.75 34.63 -19.94
C PRO A 304 -12.24 34.28 -19.83
N ASN A 305 -12.59 33.08 -19.36
CA ASN A 305 -13.96 32.63 -19.17
C ASN A 305 -14.03 31.45 -18.16
N LEU A 306 -15.25 31.13 -17.72
CA LEU A 306 -15.47 30.06 -16.72
C LEU A 306 -15.06 28.67 -17.22
N GLU A 307 -15.17 28.38 -18.51
CA GLU A 307 -14.76 27.09 -19.06
C GLU A 307 -13.24 26.88 -18.92
N ALA A 308 -12.45 27.91 -19.27
CA ALA A 308 -11.01 27.91 -19.08
C ALA A 308 -10.63 27.85 -17.59
N ALA A 309 -11.32 28.62 -16.74
CA ALA A 309 -11.13 28.59 -15.29
C ALA A 309 -11.36 27.19 -14.69
N PHE A 310 -12.47 26.54 -15.06
CA PHE A 310 -12.82 25.22 -14.56
C PHE A 310 -11.88 24.13 -15.03
N ARG A 311 -11.46 24.20 -16.31
CA ARG A 311 -10.48 23.26 -16.84
C ARG A 311 -9.16 23.36 -16.08
N LYS A 312 -8.65 24.59 -15.89
CA LYS A 312 -7.41 24.84 -15.15
C LYS A 312 -7.51 24.44 -13.67
N TYR A 313 -8.65 24.72 -13.03
CA TYR A 313 -8.94 24.26 -11.67
C TYR A 313 -8.86 22.74 -11.55
N GLU A 314 -9.55 22.04 -12.45
CA GLU A 314 -9.60 20.58 -12.46
C GLU A 314 -8.21 19.99 -12.72
N ASP A 315 -7.48 20.50 -13.72
CA ASP A 315 -6.13 20.04 -14.05
C ASP A 315 -5.12 20.29 -12.91
N ALA A 316 -5.16 21.49 -12.30
CA ALA A 316 -4.23 21.87 -11.23
C ALA A 316 -4.49 21.11 -9.92
N ARG A 317 -5.76 20.82 -9.60
CA ARG A 317 -6.13 20.22 -8.30
C ARG A 317 -6.29 18.71 -8.35
N ARG A 318 -6.59 18.11 -9.50
CA ARG A 318 -6.80 16.65 -9.63
C ARG A 318 -5.61 15.84 -9.13
N THR A 319 -4.39 16.19 -9.53
CA THR A 319 -3.19 15.45 -9.11
C THR A 319 -3.01 15.48 -7.58
N GLU A 320 -3.17 16.64 -6.95
CA GLU A 320 -3.00 16.78 -5.50
C GLU A 320 -4.11 16.08 -4.71
N VAL A 321 -5.35 16.17 -5.19
CA VAL A 321 -6.49 15.43 -4.62
C VAL A 321 -6.26 13.93 -4.72
N LEU A 322 -5.84 13.42 -5.89
CA LEU A 322 -5.56 11.99 -6.08
C LEU A 322 -4.43 11.49 -5.18
N LYS A 323 -3.35 12.27 -5.00
CA LYS A 323 -2.25 11.93 -4.07
C LYS A 323 -2.77 11.77 -2.64
N LEU A 324 -3.53 12.75 -2.15
CA LEU A 324 -4.07 12.72 -0.79
C LEU A 324 -5.16 11.66 -0.60
N GLN A 325 -5.98 11.41 -1.62
CA GLN A 325 -6.96 10.33 -1.58
C GLN A 325 -6.31 8.94 -1.61
N SER A 326 -5.22 8.77 -2.36
CA SER A 326 -4.43 7.53 -2.33
C SER A 326 -3.89 7.26 -0.92
N ALA A 327 -3.33 8.28 -0.27
CA ALA A 327 -2.86 8.17 1.12
C ALA A 327 -4.00 7.92 2.12
N ALA A 328 -5.14 8.59 1.94
CA ALA A 328 -6.33 8.41 2.76
C ALA A 328 -6.88 6.98 2.62
N ARG A 329 -6.93 6.47 1.38
CA ARG A 329 -7.36 5.08 1.08
C ARG A 329 -6.43 4.08 1.75
N ASN A 330 -5.12 4.21 1.59
CA ASN A 330 -4.15 3.29 2.21
C ASN A 330 -4.29 3.29 3.75
N SER A 331 -4.45 4.47 4.35
CA SER A 331 -4.66 4.55 5.80
C SER A 331 -6.00 3.99 6.24
N LEU A 332 -7.07 4.23 5.48
CA LEU A 332 -8.40 3.73 5.78
C LEU A 332 -8.44 2.20 5.69
N GLU A 333 -7.93 1.64 4.60
CA GLU A 333 -7.87 0.19 4.40
C GLU A 333 -7.03 -0.50 5.48
N TRP A 334 -5.98 0.15 5.98
CA TRP A 334 -5.25 -0.35 7.14
C TRP A 334 -6.11 -0.42 8.40
N PHE A 335 -6.99 0.58 8.66
CA PHE A 335 -7.92 0.54 9.80
C PHE A 335 -9.03 -0.50 9.60
N GLU A 336 -9.54 -0.65 8.38
CA GLU A 336 -10.53 -1.68 8.03
C GLU A 336 -10.00 -3.10 8.27
N GLU A 337 -8.68 -3.27 8.18
CA GLU A 337 -7.99 -4.56 8.34
C GLU A 337 -7.09 -4.56 9.60
N VAL A 338 -7.30 -3.63 10.55
CA VAL A 338 -6.35 -3.41 11.66
C VAL A 338 -6.17 -4.63 12.55
N GLU A 339 -7.22 -5.45 12.69
CA GLU A 339 -7.20 -6.66 13.50
C GLU A 339 -6.12 -7.66 13.06
N ARG A 340 -5.69 -7.61 11.79
CA ARG A 340 -4.52 -8.35 11.28
C ARG A 340 -3.24 -8.05 12.05
N TYR A 341 -3.08 -6.81 12.53
CA TYR A 341 -1.85 -6.30 13.12
C TYR A 341 -1.87 -6.25 14.65
N LEU A 342 -3.03 -6.42 15.29
CA LEU A 342 -3.17 -6.32 16.76
C LEU A 342 -2.44 -7.43 17.53
N ARG A 343 -1.90 -8.42 16.83
CA ARG A 343 -1.03 -9.47 17.40
C ARG A 343 0.46 -9.16 17.29
N LEU A 344 0.83 -8.07 16.61
CA LEU A 344 2.22 -7.69 16.46
C LEU A 344 2.77 -7.14 17.77
N ASP A 345 4.10 -7.22 17.92
CA ASP A 345 4.81 -6.53 19.00
C ASP A 345 4.46 -5.03 19.00
N PRO A 346 4.29 -4.38 20.17
CA PRO A 346 3.95 -2.96 20.26
C PRO A 346 4.86 -2.03 19.45
N VAL A 347 6.16 -2.32 19.33
CA VAL A 347 7.10 -1.54 18.50
C VAL A 347 6.72 -1.66 17.02
N GLN A 348 6.50 -2.88 16.54
CA GLN A 348 6.13 -3.14 15.15
C GLN A 348 4.75 -2.61 14.80
N PHE A 349 3.78 -2.75 15.71
CA PHE A 349 2.44 -2.22 15.57
C PHE A 349 2.45 -0.69 15.47
N ASN A 350 3.20 -0.02 16.36
CA ASN A 350 3.37 1.44 16.32
C ASN A 350 3.99 1.89 14.99
N TYR A 351 5.06 1.22 14.51
CA TYR A 351 5.65 1.50 13.20
C TYR A 351 4.66 1.32 12.05
N SER A 352 3.93 0.20 12.03
CA SER A 352 2.91 -0.10 11.00
C SER A 352 1.84 0.98 10.96
N LEU A 353 1.36 1.43 12.13
CA LEU A 353 0.40 2.52 12.26
C LEU A 353 0.99 3.83 11.73
N LEU A 354 2.18 4.23 12.13
CA LEU A 354 2.79 5.52 11.71
C LEU A 354 2.99 5.58 10.19
N THR A 355 3.34 4.45 9.57
CA THR A 355 3.61 4.34 8.12
C THR A 355 2.40 3.95 7.26
N ARG A 356 1.23 3.67 7.86
CA ARG A 356 0.03 3.14 7.17
C ARG A 356 -0.43 3.96 5.96
N SER A 357 -0.32 5.29 6.05
CA SER A 357 -0.74 6.21 4.99
C SER A 357 0.20 6.22 3.80
N GLN A 358 1.38 5.59 3.94
CA GLN A 358 2.44 5.56 2.95
C GLN A 358 3.07 6.94 2.64
N ARG A 359 2.66 8.01 3.34
CA ARG A 359 3.28 9.35 3.26
C ARG A 359 4.48 9.49 4.18
N ILE A 360 4.43 8.80 5.32
CA ILE A 360 5.53 8.70 6.26
C ILE A 360 6.26 7.40 5.93
N SER A 361 7.52 7.55 5.54
CA SER A 361 8.42 6.47 5.18
C SER A 361 9.42 6.19 6.31
N HIS A 362 10.26 5.16 6.14
CA HIS A 362 11.28 4.81 7.14
C HIS A 362 12.26 5.97 7.38
N GLU A 363 12.84 6.53 6.33
CA GLU A 363 13.77 7.66 6.46
C GLU A 363 13.06 8.97 6.81
N ASN A 364 11.76 9.12 6.46
CA ASN A 364 10.99 10.24 6.97
C ASN A 364 10.81 10.15 8.49
N LEU A 365 10.62 8.96 9.07
CA LEU A 365 10.61 8.78 10.52
C LEU A 365 11.96 9.16 11.14
N ARG A 366 13.09 8.89 10.47
CA ARG A 366 14.40 9.32 10.97
C ARG A 366 14.54 10.82 11.06
N LEU A 367 13.98 11.54 10.08
CA LEU A 367 13.97 13.01 10.08
C LEU A 367 13.04 13.60 11.14
N ARG A 368 12.00 12.87 11.54
CA ARG A 368 11.02 13.30 12.54
C ARG A 368 11.50 12.96 13.95
N ASP A 369 11.91 11.72 14.17
CA ASP A 369 12.25 11.15 15.47
C ASP A 369 13.33 10.09 15.33
N ALA A 370 14.58 10.56 15.24
CA ALA A 370 15.74 9.70 15.08
C ALA A 370 15.97 8.73 16.26
N GLU A 371 15.69 9.16 17.50
CA GLU A 371 15.84 8.33 18.70
C GLU A 371 14.81 7.20 18.71
N TRP A 372 13.53 7.51 18.45
CA TRP A 372 12.48 6.49 18.37
C TRP A 372 12.78 5.48 17.26
N LEU A 373 13.15 5.95 16.06
CA LEU A 373 13.44 5.03 14.96
C LEU A 373 14.65 4.16 15.26
N ALA A 374 15.72 4.72 15.82
CA ALA A 374 16.90 3.94 16.22
C ALA A 374 16.56 2.86 17.27
N GLY A 375 15.68 3.17 18.22
CA GLY A 375 15.17 2.18 19.18
C GLY A 375 14.34 1.08 18.52
N ALA A 376 13.53 1.44 17.52
CA ALA A 376 12.73 0.49 16.75
C ALA A 376 13.62 -0.42 15.87
N GLU A 377 14.66 0.13 15.23
CA GLU A 377 15.68 -0.65 14.51
C GLU A 377 16.44 -1.60 15.44
N GLU A 378 16.79 -1.13 16.64
CA GLU A 378 17.42 -1.96 17.67
C GLU A 378 16.56 -3.14 18.10
N TRP A 379 15.27 -2.90 18.32
CA TRP A 379 14.32 -3.98 18.56
C TRP A 379 14.31 -4.97 17.38
N PHE A 380 14.21 -4.49 16.14
CA PHE A 380 14.14 -5.35 14.94
C PHE A 380 15.40 -6.21 14.76
N GLN A 381 16.58 -5.62 14.94
CA GLN A 381 17.85 -6.34 14.88
C GLN A 381 17.95 -7.42 15.97
N ARG A 382 17.51 -7.10 17.19
CA ARG A 382 17.54 -8.05 18.32
C ARG A 382 16.63 -9.24 18.09
N ILE A 383 15.39 -9.03 17.63
CA ILE A 383 14.46 -10.13 17.33
C ILE A 383 14.91 -10.96 16.11
N ALA A 384 15.70 -10.37 15.21
CA ALA A 384 16.34 -11.07 14.11
C ALA A 384 17.55 -11.92 14.54
N GLY A 385 18.01 -11.80 15.78
CA GLY A 385 19.16 -12.53 16.32
C GLY A 385 20.51 -11.83 16.14
N ALA A 386 20.53 -10.53 15.79
CA ALA A 386 21.76 -9.74 15.75
C ALA A 386 22.21 -9.32 17.16
N GLY A 387 23.52 -9.14 17.35
CA GLY A 387 24.12 -8.71 18.63
C GLY A 387 25.26 -7.70 18.45
N GLY A 388 25.65 -7.04 19.55
CA GLY A 388 26.77 -6.09 19.59
C GLY A 388 26.51 -4.81 18.76
N ASN A 389 27.53 -4.34 18.02
CA ASN A 389 27.46 -3.12 17.21
C ASN A 389 26.48 -3.20 16.02
N MET A 390 25.88 -4.37 15.76
CA MET A 390 24.89 -4.56 14.69
C MET A 390 23.48 -4.07 15.05
N LEU A 391 23.25 -3.67 16.31
CA LEU A 391 21.91 -3.38 16.81
C LEU A 391 21.26 -2.15 16.16
N ARG A 392 21.99 -1.16 15.65
CA ARG A 392 21.38 0.06 15.06
C ARG A 392 21.48 0.11 13.54
N ARG A 393 21.25 -1.02 12.88
CA ARG A 393 21.30 -1.13 11.42
C ARG A 393 19.89 -1.15 10.83
N ALA A 394 19.76 -0.62 9.62
CA ALA A 394 18.49 -0.62 8.89
C ALA A 394 17.91 -2.04 8.76
N PRO A 395 16.56 -2.21 8.81
CA PRO A 395 15.90 -3.51 8.78
C PRO A 395 16.32 -4.42 7.63
N MET A 396 16.63 -3.86 6.46
CA MET A 396 17.11 -4.63 5.31
C MET A 396 18.40 -5.40 5.58
N PHE A 397 19.25 -4.93 6.50
CA PHE A 397 20.52 -5.57 6.88
C PHE A 397 20.42 -6.48 8.09
N ALA A 398 19.22 -6.68 8.63
CA ALA A 398 19.01 -7.67 9.69
C ALA A 398 19.18 -9.09 9.14
N PRO A 399 19.78 -10.02 9.90
CA PRO A 399 19.87 -11.40 9.48
C PRO A 399 18.49 -12.07 9.41
N PHE A 400 18.42 -13.20 8.71
CA PHE A 400 17.23 -14.03 8.65
C PHE A 400 17.62 -15.51 8.61
N LYS A 401 16.96 -16.33 9.41
CA LYS A 401 17.18 -17.78 9.45
C LYS A 401 15.93 -18.50 8.98
N LEU A 402 16.09 -19.42 8.02
CA LEU A 402 15.04 -20.29 7.53
C LEU A 402 15.59 -21.71 7.45
N ARG A 403 15.02 -22.62 8.25
CA ARG A 403 15.66 -23.91 8.58
C ARG A 403 17.11 -23.68 9.03
N ASP A 404 18.08 -24.37 8.46
CA ASP A 404 19.50 -24.18 8.79
C ASP A 404 20.19 -23.12 7.92
N MET A 405 19.51 -22.62 6.88
CA MET A 405 20.02 -21.52 6.06
C MET A 405 19.95 -20.21 6.84
N THR A 406 21.09 -19.53 6.94
CA THR A 406 21.19 -18.18 7.51
C THR A 406 21.59 -17.19 6.42
N LEU A 407 20.81 -16.12 6.29
CA LEU A 407 21.09 -14.98 5.42
C LEU A 407 21.70 -13.85 6.23
N THR A 408 22.70 -13.19 5.66
CA THR A 408 23.37 -12.02 6.27
C THR A 408 22.54 -10.75 6.23
N ASN A 409 21.54 -10.70 5.34
CA ASN A 409 20.57 -9.62 5.21
C ASN A 409 19.29 -10.11 4.50
N ARG A 410 18.26 -9.27 4.43
CA ARG A 410 16.92 -9.60 3.92
C ARG A 410 16.68 -9.20 2.46
N ILE A 411 17.72 -8.79 1.75
CA ILE A 411 17.64 -8.42 0.35
C ILE A 411 17.89 -9.62 -0.55
N VAL A 412 16.99 -9.79 -1.52
CA VAL A 412 16.99 -10.91 -2.43
C VAL A 412 17.08 -10.42 -3.87
N VAL A 413 17.94 -11.05 -4.67
CA VAL A 413 17.93 -10.90 -6.13
C VAL A 413 16.86 -11.82 -6.70
N SER A 414 15.79 -11.23 -7.24
CA SER A 414 14.65 -11.96 -7.82
C SER A 414 15.09 -12.82 -9.02
N PRO A 415 14.43 -13.96 -9.29
CA PRO A 415 14.66 -14.71 -10.53
C PRO A 415 14.25 -13.85 -11.73
N MET A 416 15.13 -13.75 -12.73
CA MET A 416 14.96 -12.91 -13.92
C MET A 416 15.48 -13.66 -15.14
N ALA A 417 14.57 -14.09 -16.02
CA ALA A 417 14.94 -14.81 -17.23
C ALA A 417 15.91 -14.00 -18.11
N GLN A 418 17.08 -14.57 -18.39
CA GLN A 418 18.12 -13.93 -19.21
C GLN A 418 17.98 -14.30 -20.68
N TYR A 419 17.38 -15.46 -20.98
CA TYR A 419 17.19 -15.97 -22.33
C TYR A 419 18.51 -16.12 -23.12
N LYS A 420 19.59 -16.54 -22.44
CA LYS A 420 20.95 -16.67 -23.01
C LYS A 420 21.51 -18.10 -22.93
N ALA A 421 20.72 -19.08 -22.49
CA ALA A 421 21.15 -20.47 -22.46
C ALA A 421 21.19 -21.03 -23.88
N VAL A 422 22.04 -22.02 -24.11
CA VAL A 422 22.11 -22.76 -25.37
C VAL A 422 21.69 -24.19 -25.09
N ASP A 423 20.56 -24.60 -25.67
CA ASP A 423 19.98 -25.93 -25.46
C ASP A 423 19.70 -26.28 -23.96
N GLY A 424 19.45 -25.24 -23.16
CA GLY A 424 19.26 -25.35 -21.71
C GLY A 424 20.53 -25.22 -20.88
N CYS A 425 21.71 -25.26 -21.51
CA CYS A 425 22.97 -25.11 -20.80
C CYS A 425 23.27 -23.63 -20.53
N PRO A 426 23.47 -23.21 -19.27
CA PRO A 426 23.85 -21.85 -18.96
C PRO A 426 25.26 -21.55 -19.51
N THR A 427 25.39 -20.40 -20.15
CA THR A 427 26.64 -19.88 -20.72
C THR A 427 27.40 -18.98 -19.75
N ASP A 428 28.59 -18.51 -20.14
CA ASP A 428 29.37 -17.53 -19.37
C ASP A 428 28.61 -16.22 -19.11
N TRP A 429 27.56 -15.92 -19.89
CA TRP A 429 26.63 -14.83 -19.56
C TRP A 429 26.02 -15.02 -18.17
N HIS A 430 25.52 -16.21 -17.86
CA HIS A 430 24.89 -16.50 -16.57
C HIS A 430 25.92 -16.50 -15.46
N PHE A 431 27.11 -17.07 -15.71
CA PHE A 431 28.20 -17.03 -14.74
C PHE A 431 28.55 -15.59 -14.36
N ALA A 432 28.84 -14.73 -15.35
CA ALA A 432 29.14 -13.32 -15.11
C ALA A 432 27.96 -12.58 -14.47
N HIS A 433 26.73 -12.81 -14.96
CA HIS A 433 25.54 -12.18 -14.43
C HIS A 433 25.39 -12.44 -12.92
N TYR A 434 25.33 -13.71 -12.50
CA TYR A 434 25.10 -14.07 -11.10
C TYR A 434 26.32 -13.84 -10.21
N ALA A 435 27.54 -14.06 -10.69
CA ALA A 435 28.76 -13.80 -9.93
C ALA A 435 28.86 -12.31 -9.52
N GLU A 436 28.53 -11.39 -10.43
CA GLU A 436 28.53 -9.96 -10.11
C GLU A 436 27.49 -9.59 -9.05
N ARG A 437 26.27 -10.17 -9.11
CA ARG A 437 25.24 -9.91 -8.09
C ARG A 437 25.57 -10.56 -6.75
N ALA A 438 26.26 -11.70 -6.74
CA ALA A 438 26.66 -12.38 -5.50
C ALA A 438 27.69 -11.54 -4.73
N LYS A 439 28.62 -10.90 -5.44
CA LYS A 439 29.53 -9.89 -4.87
C LYS A 439 28.80 -8.60 -4.45
N GLY A 440 27.59 -8.39 -4.96
CA GLY A 440 26.75 -7.20 -4.79
C GLY A 440 26.13 -7.00 -3.41
N GLY A 441 26.37 -7.91 -2.46
CA GLY A 441 25.97 -7.76 -1.05
C GLY A 441 24.55 -8.22 -0.70
N ALA A 442 23.75 -8.70 -1.66
CA ALA A 442 22.45 -9.30 -1.37
C ALA A 442 22.62 -10.61 -0.58
N GLY A 443 21.72 -10.88 0.38
CA GLY A 443 21.80 -12.08 1.21
C GLY A 443 21.45 -13.37 0.47
N LEU A 444 20.56 -13.28 -0.53
CA LEU A 444 20.09 -14.44 -1.30
C LEU A 444 19.94 -14.07 -2.79
N LEU A 445 20.35 -14.98 -3.67
CA LEU A 445 20.20 -14.86 -5.11
C LEU A 445 19.34 -15.99 -5.65
N TYR A 446 18.40 -15.66 -6.51
CA TYR A 446 17.67 -16.65 -7.29
C TYR A 446 18.25 -16.68 -8.70
N ILE A 447 18.61 -17.87 -9.17
CA ILE A 447 18.77 -18.06 -10.62
C ILE A 447 17.40 -17.97 -11.29
N GLU A 448 17.39 -17.64 -12.58
CA GLU A 448 16.17 -17.60 -13.37
C GLU A 448 15.47 -18.95 -13.40
N MET A 449 14.18 -18.96 -13.75
CA MET A 449 13.42 -20.19 -13.88
C MET A 449 14.17 -21.19 -14.77
N THR A 450 14.68 -22.23 -14.13
CA THR A 450 15.44 -23.30 -14.75
C THR A 450 14.49 -24.44 -15.03
N CYS A 451 14.32 -24.73 -16.31
CA CYS A 451 13.25 -25.57 -16.80
C CYS A 451 13.53 -27.04 -16.53
N VAL A 452 12.53 -27.77 -16.06
CA VAL A 452 12.68 -29.19 -15.66
C VAL A 452 12.82 -30.15 -16.85
N SER A 453 12.52 -29.68 -18.06
CA SER A 453 12.60 -30.43 -19.31
C SER A 453 12.80 -29.50 -20.51
N PRO A 454 13.23 -30.02 -21.67
CA PRO A 454 13.32 -29.25 -22.91
C PRO A 454 11.99 -28.60 -23.31
N GLU A 455 10.87 -29.32 -23.15
CA GLU A 455 9.52 -28.88 -23.50
C GLU A 455 8.97 -27.88 -22.47
N GLY A 456 9.44 -27.95 -21.22
CA GLY A 456 9.11 -27.03 -20.14
C GLY A 456 9.72 -25.63 -20.28
N ARG A 457 10.51 -25.37 -21.32
CA ARG A 457 11.10 -24.05 -21.58
C ARG A 457 10.07 -23.02 -22.03
N ILE A 458 10.27 -21.76 -21.63
CA ILE A 458 9.49 -20.63 -22.16
C ILE A 458 9.96 -20.35 -23.58
N THR A 459 11.28 -20.22 -23.76
CA THR A 459 11.94 -19.86 -25.01
C THR A 459 13.16 -20.77 -25.24
N PRO A 460 13.72 -20.81 -26.47
CA PRO A 460 14.95 -21.56 -26.73
C PRO A 460 16.14 -21.13 -25.85
N GLY A 461 16.13 -19.89 -25.33
CA GLY A 461 17.18 -19.34 -24.49
C GLY A 461 17.03 -19.62 -23.00
N CYS A 462 16.00 -20.36 -22.56
CA CYS A 462 15.81 -20.71 -21.16
C CYS A 462 16.79 -21.81 -20.71
N PRO A 463 17.38 -21.71 -19.50
CA PRO A 463 18.21 -22.77 -18.95
C PRO A 463 17.36 -23.96 -18.45
N GLY A 464 18.01 -25.09 -18.18
CA GLY A 464 17.32 -26.26 -17.65
C GLY A 464 18.13 -27.15 -16.71
N PHE A 465 17.46 -28.14 -16.10
CA PHE A 465 18.04 -29.19 -15.27
C PHE A 465 17.66 -30.59 -15.78
N TYR A 466 18.05 -30.90 -17.02
CA TYR A 466 17.69 -32.15 -17.69
C TYR A 466 18.84 -32.79 -18.49
N LYS A 467 20.06 -32.23 -18.43
CA LYS A 467 21.27 -32.79 -19.06
C LYS A 467 22.49 -32.67 -18.14
N PRO A 468 23.45 -33.62 -18.19
CA PRO A 468 24.65 -33.58 -17.35
C PRO A 468 25.48 -32.30 -17.48
N GLU A 469 25.60 -31.73 -18.68
CA GLU A 469 26.34 -30.48 -18.93
C GLU A 469 25.73 -29.27 -18.20
N HIS A 470 24.42 -29.29 -17.91
CA HIS A 470 23.78 -28.22 -17.14
C HIS A 470 24.25 -28.24 -15.69
N GLU A 471 24.38 -29.44 -15.10
CA GLU A 471 24.89 -29.62 -13.74
C GLU A 471 26.30 -29.06 -13.61
N VAL A 472 27.19 -29.37 -14.56
CA VAL A 472 28.57 -28.86 -14.56
C VAL A 472 28.60 -27.33 -14.56
N ALA A 473 27.81 -26.70 -15.43
CA ALA A 473 27.82 -25.25 -15.59
C ALA A 473 27.19 -24.52 -14.39
N TRP A 474 26.10 -25.05 -13.82
CA TRP A 474 25.50 -24.49 -12.61
C TRP A 474 26.36 -24.71 -11.37
N LYS A 475 26.95 -25.90 -11.22
CA LYS A 475 27.87 -26.19 -10.11
C LYS A 475 29.06 -25.22 -10.11
N ARG A 476 29.63 -24.89 -11.27
CA ARG A 476 30.70 -23.88 -11.38
C ARG A 476 30.29 -22.54 -10.78
N LEU A 477 29.05 -22.10 -11.00
CA LEU A 477 28.54 -20.85 -10.42
C LEU A 477 28.33 -20.99 -8.90
N VAL A 478 27.69 -22.07 -8.44
CA VAL A 478 27.42 -22.29 -7.01
C VAL A 478 28.74 -22.35 -6.22
N ASP A 479 29.72 -23.10 -6.71
CA ASP A 479 31.05 -23.21 -6.10
C ASP A 479 31.74 -21.84 -6.01
N PHE A 480 31.63 -21.00 -7.04
CA PHE A 480 32.14 -19.62 -7.01
C PHE A 480 31.44 -18.78 -5.93
N VAL A 481 30.10 -18.81 -5.87
CA VAL A 481 29.33 -18.02 -4.90
C VAL A 481 29.71 -18.40 -3.47
N HIS A 482 29.84 -19.70 -3.17
CA HIS A 482 30.21 -20.19 -1.85
C HIS A 482 31.67 -19.93 -1.47
N ALA A 483 32.58 -19.93 -2.45
CA ALA A 483 34.00 -19.68 -2.21
C ALA A 483 34.32 -18.19 -2.02
N GLU A 484 33.66 -17.31 -2.79
CA GLU A 484 34.07 -15.91 -2.93
C GLU A 484 33.13 -14.91 -2.22
N THR A 485 31.97 -15.36 -1.73
CA THR A 485 30.94 -14.46 -1.18
C THR A 485 30.25 -15.04 0.05
N GLU A 486 29.50 -14.20 0.77
CA GLU A 486 28.63 -14.64 1.89
C GLU A 486 27.18 -14.88 1.46
N ALA A 487 26.88 -14.69 0.16
CA ALA A 487 25.53 -14.81 -0.35
C ALA A 487 25.09 -16.28 -0.44
N LYS A 488 23.79 -16.51 -0.27
CA LYS A 488 23.14 -17.80 -0.54
C LYS A 488 22.57 -17.82 -1.95
N ILE A 489 22.44 -19.02 -2.53
CA ILE A 489 21.93 -19.18 -3.89
C ILE A 489 20.77 -20.19 -3.94
N CYS A 490 19.69 -19.77 -4.59
CA CYS A 490 18.45 -20.51 -4.76
C CYS A 490 18.24 -20.92 -6.22
N ALA A 491 17.86 -22.19 -6.43
CA ALA A 491 17.42 -22.70 -7.72
C ALA A 491 15.89 -22.58 -7.87
N GLN A 492 15.42 -21.69 -8.75
CA GLN A 492 14.01 -21.68 -9.14
C GLN A 492 13.78 -22.70 -10.27
N ILE A 493 13.01 -23.75 -10.00
CA ILE A 493 12.64 -24.78 -10.99
C ILE A 493 11.19 -24.60 -11.45
N GLY A 494 10.94 -24.82 -12.74
CA GLY A 494 9.61 -24.60 -13.31
C GLY A 494 9.39 -25.24 -14.68
N HIS A 495 8.15 -25.13 -15.13
CA HIS A 495 7.69 -25.62 -16.44
C HIS A 495 6.72 -24.61 -17.03
N SER A 496 6.98 -24.15 -18.25
CA SER A 496 6.26 -23.05 -18.91
C SER A 496 4.79 -23.37 -19.22
N GLY A 497 4.46 -24.64 -19.41
CA GLY A 497 3.09 -25.08 -19.71
C GLY A 497 2.61 -24.48 -21.03
N ALA A 498 1.38 -23.97 -21.08
CA ALA A 498 0.80 -23.35 -22.27
C ALA A 498 1.53 -22.08 -22.76
N LYS A 499 2.39 -21.47 -21.92
CA LYS A 499 3.19 -20.28 -22.26
C LYS A 499 4.57 -20.63 -22.83
N GLY A 500 4.84 -21.92 -23.05
CA GLY A 500 6.09 -22.41 -23.64
C GLY A 500 6.18 -22.19 -25.14
N SER A 501 7.36 -22.46 -25.70
CA SER A 501 7.63 -22.38 -27.14
C SER A 501 7.37 -20.99 -27.73
N THR A 502 7.94 -19.97 -27.09
CA THR A 502 7.83 -18.57 -27.52
C THR A 502 9.21 -17.97 -27.83
N ARG A 503 9.21 -16.81 -28.50
CA ARG A 503 10.41 -16.04 -28.81
C ARG A 503 11.06 -15.53 -27.52
N VAL A 504 12.36 -15.23 -27.59
CA VAL A 504 13.05 -14.50 -26.52
C VAL A 504 12.42 -13.11 -26.33
N GLY A 505 12.42 -12.59 -25.11
CA GLY A 505 11.55 -11.47 -24.73
C GLY A 505 11.68 -10.20 -25.59
N TRP A 506 12.87 -9.87 -26.07
CA TRP A 506 13.14 -8.71 -26.94
C TRP A 506 12.76 -8.92 -28.42
N GLU A 507 12.42 -10.15 -28.83
CA GLU A 507 11.92 -10.48 -30.18
C GLU A 507 10.38 -10.64 -30.22
N GLY A 508 9.73 -10.50 -29.06
CA GLY A 508 8.29 -10.61 -28.86
C GLY A 508 7.98 -11.46 -27.63
N THR A 509 7.55 -10.82 -26.54
CA THR A 509 7.16 -11.53 -25.31
C THR A 509 5.87 -12.32 -25.51
N ASP A 510 5.86 -13.58 -25.06
CA ASP A 510 4.75 -14.54 -25.22
C ASP A 510 4.33 -14.82 -26.68
N VAL A 511 5.10 -14.34 -27.67
CA VAL A 511 4.83 -14.56 -29.09
C VAL A 511 5.38 -15.91 -29.51
N PRO A 512 4.62 -16.77 -30.21
CA PRO A 512 5.12 -18.05 -30.69
C PRO A 512 6.36 -17.94 -31.58
N LEU A 513 7.16 -19.00 -31.61
CA LEU A 513 8.27 -19.08 -32.55
C LEU A 513 7.77 -19.02 -34.00
N PRO A 514 8.51 -18.37 -34.92
CA PRO A 514 8.14 -18.32 -36.33
C PRO A 514 8.19 -19.70 -37.00
N SER A 515 9.04 -20.61 -36.51
CA SER A 515 9.13 -22.01 -36.92
C SER A 515 9.76 -22.84 -35.78
N GLY A 516 9.61 -24.16 -35.83
CA GLY A 516 10.22 -25.06 -34.83
C GLY A 516 9.59 -25.02 -33.45
N ASN A 517 8.29 -24.71 -33.35
CA ASN A 517 7.56 -24.85 -32.08
C ASN A 517 7.56 -26.31 -31.62
N TRP A 518 7.80 -26.53 -30.33
CA TRP A 518 7.62 -27.84 -29.69
C TRP A 518 6.23 -27.95 -29.06
N PRO A 519 5.69 -29.17 -28.89
CA PRO A 519 4.41 -29.36 -28.23
C PRO A 519 4.43 -28.84 -26.78
N VAL A 520 3.35 -28.17 -26.39
CA VAL A 520 3.14 -27.70 -25.02
C VAL A 520 1.99 -28.45 -24.35
N MET A 521 2.01 -28.50 -23.03
CA MET A 521 1.00 -29.19 -22.21
C MET A 521 0.50 -28.30 -21.07
N ALA A 522 -0.71 -28.57 -20.61
CA ALA A 522 -1.41 -27.81 -19.58
C ALA A 522 -2.50 -28.67 -18.91
N PRO A 523 -3.08 -28.25 -17.77
CA PRO A 523 -4.22 -28.96 -17.18
C PRO A 523 -5.41 -29.12 -18.12
N SER A 524 -5.62 -28.21 -19.06
CA SER A 524 -6.69 -28.25 -20.06
C SER A 524 -6.24 -27.68 -21.39
N ALA A 525 -6.97 -27.99 -22.47
CA ALA A 525 -6.69 -27.52 -23.83
C ALA A 525 -7.12 -26.06 -24.03
N VAL A 526 -6.53 -25.15 -23.25
CA VAL A 526 -6.77 -23.69 -23.29
C VAL A 526 -5.46 -22.99 -23.63
N ALA A 527 -5.41 -22.34 -24.80
CA ALA A 527 -4.23 -21.59 -25.23
C ALA A 527 -4.03 -20.32 -24.38
N TRP A 528 -2.77 -19.89 -24.24
CA TRP A 528 -2.42 -18.63 -23.56
C TRP A 528 -3.06 -17.40 -24.22
N SER A 529 -3.02 -17.35 -25.54
CA SER A 529 -3.67 -16.32 -26.37
C SER A 529 -4.16 -16.95 -27.68
N PRO A 530 -4.99 -16.25 -28.47
CA PRO A 530 -5.42 -16.74 -29.78
C PRO A 530 -4.28 -17.02 -30.77
N GLN A 531 -3.10 -16.41 -30.56
CA GLN A 531 -1.93 -16.63 -31.42
C GLN A 531 -1.10 -17.85 -31.02
N ASN A 532 -1.20 -18.30 -29.76
CA ASN A 532 -0.41 -19.42 -29.25
C ASN A 532 -1.05 -20.77 -29.58
N GLN A 533 -0.24 -21.81 -29.64
CA GLN A 533 -0.71 -23.18 -29.82
C GLN A 533 -1.63 -23.63 -28.67
N VAL A 534 -2.61 -24.46 -28.99
CA VAL A 534 -3.47 -25.12 -28.00
C VAL A 534 -2.65 -26.23 -27.32
N PRO A 535 -2.51 -26.23 -25.98
CA PRO A 535 -1.74 -27.25 -25.29
C PRO A 535 -2.44 -28.61 -25.30
N LYS A 536 -1.66 -29.70 -25.22
CA LYS A 536 -2.19 -31.01 -24.82
C LYS A 536 -2.77 -30.88 -23.40
N ALA A 537 -4.03 -31.26 -23.22
CA ALA A 537 -4.58 -31.47 -21.89
C ALA A 537 -3.90 -32.68 -21.25
N MET A 538 -3.23 -32.48 -20.12
CA MET A 538 -2.43 -33.51 -19.47
C MET A 538 -3.31 -34.69 -19.01
N ASP A 539 -2.88 -35.90 -19.32
CA ASP A 539 -3.37 -37.12 -18.68
C ASP A 539 -2.55 -37.45 -17.41
N ARG A 540 -2.90 -38.53 -16.69
CA ARG A 540 -2.16 -38.93 -15.48
C ARG A 540 -0.69 -39.27 -15.78
N ALA A 541 -0.40 -39.89 -16.93
CA ALA A 541 0.96 -40.24 -17.30
C ALA A 541 1.80 -38.98 -17.61
N ASP A 542 1.22 -37.96 -18.24
CA ASP A 542 1.88 -36.66 -18.41
C ASP A 542 2.19 -36.01 -17.05
N MET A 543 1.24 -36.08 -16.09
CA MET A 543 1.43 -35.54 -14.75
C MET A 543 2.52 -36.30 -13.97
N ASP A 544 2.57 -37.63 -14.08
CA ASP A 544 3.63 -38.44 -13.49
C ASP A 544 4.99 -38.13 -14.11
N LEU A 545 5.06 -38.02 -15.44
CA LEU A 545 6.28 -37.64 -16.15
C LEU A 545 6.82 -36.29 -15.68
N VAL A 546 5.96 -35.27 -15.65
CA VAL A 546 6.38 -33.93 -15.22
C VAL A 546 6.78 -33.92 -13.74
N ARG A 547 6.06 -34.64 -12.87
CA ARG A 547 6.48 -34.83 -11.47
C ARG A 547 7.89 -35.37 -11.38
N ASP A 548 8.18 -36.43 -12.12
CA ASP A 548 9.50 -37.07 -12.08
C ASP A 548 10.60 -36.15 -12.66
N GLN A 549 10.26 -35.28 -13.62
CA GLN A 549 11.16 -34.23 -14.11
C GLN A 549 11.47 -33.16 -13.03
N PHE A 550 10.47 -32.74 -12.24
CA PHE A 550 10.69 -31.85 -11.11
C PHE A 550 11.58 -32.50 -10.04
N VAL A 551 11.37 -33.80 -9.75
CA VAL A 551 12.21 -34.59 -8.84
C VAL A 551 13.66 -34.64 -9.33
N ALA A 552 13.89 -35.05 -10.58
CA ALA A 552 15.24 -35.13 -11.16
C ALA A 552 15.95 -33.76 -11.17
N SER A 553 15.21 -32.69 -11.43
CA SER A 553 15.74 -31.32 -11.37
C SER A 553 16.14 -30.90 -9.96
N ALA A 554 15.35 -31.26 -8.96
CA ALA A 554 15.66 -30.99 -7.56
C ALA A 554 16.90 -31.78 -7.09
N GLU A 555 17.03 -33.05 -7.49
CA GLU A 555 18.23 -33.84 -7.21
C GLU A 555 19.48 -33.22 -7.86
N MET A 556 19.37 -32.77 -9.11
CA MET A 556 20.46 -32.08 -9.82
C MET A 556 20.84 -30.77 -9.11
N ALA A 557 19.86 -29.95 -8.72
CA ALA A 557 20.12 -28.75 -7.92
C ALA A 557 20.79 -29.11 -6.58
N GLY A 558 20.40 -30.22 -5.95
CA GLY A 558 21.01 -30.72 -4.72
C GLY A 558 22.49 -31.05 -4.91
N ARG A 559 22.84 -31.76 -6.00
CA ARG A 559 24.22 -32.09 -6.37
C ARG A 559 25.06 -30.87 -6.75
N CYS A 560 24.45 -29.86 -7.39
CA CYS A 560 25.10 -28.57 -7.64
C CYS A 560 25.44 -27.82 -6.35
N GLY A 561 24.75 -28.10 -5.25
CA GLY A 561 25.03 -27.51 -3.93
C GLY A 561 24.15 -26.31 -3.56
N PHE A 562 23.11 -25.97 -4.33
CA PHE A 562 22.21 -24.83 -4.03
C PHE A 562 21.72 -24.85 -2.57
N ASP A 563 21.64 -23.67 -1.94
CA ASP A 563 21.24 -23.53 -0.53
C ASP A 563 19.73 -23.64 -0.33
N MET A 564 18.97 -23.32 -1.37
CA MET A 564 17.51 -23.27 -1.36
C MET A 564 16.95 -23.68 -2.73
N LEU A 565 15.72 -24.19 -2.73
CA LEU A 565 14.96 -24.48 -3.94
C LEU A 565 13.68 -23.64 -3.95
N GLU A 566 13.25 -23.19 -5.14
CA GLU A 566 11.93 -22.60 -5.34
C GLU A 566 11.18 -23.34 -6.43
N ILE A 567 9.94 -23.76 -6.13
CA ILE A 567 9.02 -24.30 -7.12
C ILE A 567 8.19 -23.16 -7.70
N HIS A 568 8.26 -22.96 -9.01
CA HIS A 568 7.54 -21.88 -9.67
C HIS A 568 6.07 -22.28 -9.96
N ALA A 569 5.13 -21.72 -9.18
CA ALA A 569 3.68 -21.91 -9.30
C ALA A 569 2.91 -20.59 -9.52
N ALA A 570 3.49 -19.69 -10.32
CA ALA A 570 2.97 -18.35 -10.60
C ALA A 570 2.98 -18.05 -12.11
N HIS A 571 2.55 -16.85 -12.48
CA HIS A 571 2.69 -16.25 -13.81
C HIS A 571 2.09 -17.04 -14.98
N GLY A 572 1.07 -17.86 -14.72
CA GLY A 572 0.38 -18.63 -15.74
C GLY A 572 1.20 -19.78 -16.33
N TYR A 573 2.37 -20.09 -15.75
CA TYR A 573 3.12 -21.30 -16.07
C TYR A 573 2.43 -22.54 -15.52
N LEU A 574 2.99 -23.73 -15.73
CA LEU A 574 2.25 -24.99 -15.59
C LEU A 574 1.51 -25.14 -14.26
N LEU A 575 2.21 -25.01 -13.12
CA LEU A 575 1.56 -25.18 -11.81
C LEU A 575 0.58 -24.05 -11.52
N SER A 576 0.89 -22.81 -11.94
CA SER A 576 -0.05 -21.69 -11.87
C SER A 576 -1.30 -21.94 -12.71
N ALA A 577 -1.18 -22.64 -13.84
CA ALA A 577 -2.29 -23.00 -14.71
C ALA A 577 -3.19 -24.07 -14.07
N PHE A 578 -2.64 -24.97 -13.24
CA PHE A 578 -3.46 -25.86 -12.39
C PHE A 578 -4.20 -25.06 -11.31
N ILE A 579 -3.53 -24.08 -10.72
CA ILE A 579 -4.09 -23.27 -9.64
C ILE A 579 -5.18 -22.34 -10.16
N THR A 580 -5.03 -21.61 -11.26
CA THR A 580 -6.05 -20.66 -11.71
C THR A 580 -7.27 -21.36 -12.34
N PRO A 581 -8.51 -20.97 -11.99
CA PRO A 581 -9.71 -21.53 -12.62
C PRO A 581 -9.90 -21.06 -14.07
N LEU A 582 -9.12 -20.08 -14.54
CA LEU A 582 -9.20 -19.54 -15.90
C LEU A 582 -8.80 -20.56 -16.95
N THR A 583 -7.72 -21.30 -16.67
CA THR A 583 -7.11 -22.26 -17.60
C THR A 583 -7.27 -23.71 -17.13
N ASN A 584 -7.46 -23.97 -15.84
CA ASN A 584 -7.85 -25.29 -15.35
C ASN A 584 -9.36 -25.51 -15.47
N ARG A 585 -9.77 -26.20 -16.54
CA ARG A 585 -11.16 -26.61 -16.82
C ARG A 585 -11.38 -28.10 -16.63
N ARG A 586 -10.52 -28.76 -15.86
CA ARG A 586 -10.66 -30.20 -15.59
C ARG A 586 -11.91 -30.47 -14.76
N THR A 587 -12.48 -31.65 -14.95
CA THR A 587 -13.65 -32.15 -14.21
C THR A 587 -13.33 -33.36 -13.33
N ASP A 588 -12.06 -33.77 -13.26
CA ASP A 588 -11.56 -34.81 -12.37
C ASP A 588 -11.08 -34.22 -11.03
N GLU A 589 -10.41 -35.01 -10.19
CA GLU A 589 -9.92 -34.57 -8.88
C GLU A 589 -8.81 -33.49 -8.92
N TYR A 590 -8.41 -33.03 -10.12
CA TYR A 590 -7.41 -31.97 -10.32
C TYR A 590 -8.01 -30.64 -10.81
N GLY A 591 -9.34 -30.53 -10.92
CA GLY A 591 -10.05 -29.30 -11.32
C GLY A 591 -11.26 -28.96 -10.46
N GLY A 592 -11.87 -27.80 -10.73
CA GLY A 592 -13.02 -27.30 -9.97
C GLY A 592 -12.62 -26.58 -8.68
N SER A 593 -12.81 -27.23 -7.53
CA SER A 593 -12.55 -26.62 -6.22
C SER A 593 -11.09 -26.17 -6.07
N LEU A 594 -10.83 -25.20 -5.18
CA LEU A 594 -9.46 -24.77 -4.90
C LEU A 594 -8.59 -25.94 -4.40
N GLU A 595 -9.14 -26.81 -3.56
CA GLU A 595 -8.48 -28.02 -3.06
C GLU A 595 -8.01 -28.93 -4.22
N ASN A 596 -8.90 -29.22 -5.18
CA ASN A 596 -8.56 -30.04 -6.34
C ASN A 596 -7.52 -29.36 -7.23
N ARG A 597 -7.65 -28.04 -7.47
CA ARG A 597 -6.70 -27.25 -8.24
C ARG A 597 -5.30 -27.20 -7.61
N MET A 598 -5.22 -27.28 -6.28
CA MET A 598 -3.97 -27.35 -5.53
C MET A 598 -3.37 -28.76 -5.44
N ARG A 599 -4.15 -29.81 -5.73
CA ARG A 599 -3.72 -31.21 -5.58
C ARG A 599 -2.43 -31.52 -6.33
N TYR A 600 -2.35 -31.19 -7.61
CA TYR A 600 -1.15 -31.46 -8.41
C TYR A 600 0.06 -30.60 -8.01
N PRO A 601 -0.05 -29.26 -7.80
CA PRO A 601 1.02 -28.47 -7.21
C PRO A 601 1.58 -29.04 -5.88
N LEU A 602 0.72 -29.56 -5.01
CA LEU A 602 1.14 -30.19 -3.75
C LEU A 602 1.75 -31.58 -3.96
N GLU A 603 1.26 -32.39 -4.89
CA GLU A 603 1.91 -33.65 -5.29
C GLU A 603 3.36 -33.41 -5.75
N ILE A 604 3.58 -32.39 -6.57
CA ILE A 604 4.92 -31.97 -7.01
C ILE A 604 5.77 -31.55 -5.81
N PHE A 605 5.24 -30.69 -4.94
CA PHE A 605 5.95 -30.25 -3.75
C PHE A 605 6.37 -31.43 -2.87
N HIS A 606 5.47 -32.38 -2.58
CA HIS A 606 5.78 -33.54 -1.74
C HIS A 606 6.86 -34.44 -2.36
N ALA A 607 6.77 -34.68 -3.68
CA ALA A 607 7.78 -35.46 -4.39
C ALA A 607 9.16 -34.79 -4.37
N VAL A 608 9.21 -33.48 -4.60
CA VAL A 608 10.45 -32.68 -4.52
C VAL A 608 10.99 -32.63 -3.09
N ARG A 609 10.12 -32.41 -2.09
CA ARG A 609 10.50 -32.36 -0.67
C ARG A 609 11.12 -33.69 -0.20
N ALA A 610 10.70 -34.82 -0.75
CA ALA A 610 11.22 -36.14 -0.41
C ALA A 610 12.68 -36.36 -0.85
N VAL A 611 13.14 -35.68 -1.90
CA VAL A 611 14.52 -35.80 -2.42
C VAL A 611 15.42 -34.61 -2.05
N TRP A 612 14.84 -33.46 -1.70
CA TRP A 612 15.59 -32.30 -1.27
C TRP A 612 16.10 -32.48 0.18
N PRO A 613 17.32 -32.03 0.55
CA PRO A 613 17.84 -32.14 1.91
C PRO A 613 16.96 -31.43 2.95
N ALA A 614 16.60 -32.11 4.04
CA ALA A 614 15.59 -31.66 5.00
C ALA A 614 15.95 -30.34 5.72
N GLU A 615 17.24 -30.07 5.88
CA GLU A 615 17.79 -28.85 6.46
C GLU A 615 17.73 -27.63 5.53
N LYS A 616 17.56 -27.86 4.22
CA LYS A 616 17.50 -26.81 3.20
C LYS A 616 16.06 -26.37 2.91
N PRO A 617 15.77 -25.06 2.82
CA PRO A 617 14.43 -24.56 2.57
C PRO A 617 13.90 -24.85 1.16
N ILE A 618 12.58 -24.92 1.04
CA ILE A 618 11.84 -24.85 -0.22
C ILE A 618 10.83 -23.70 -0.16
N SER A 619 10.92 -22.75 -1.10
CA SER A 619 9.83 -21.81 -1.35
C SER A 619 8.91 -22.27 -2.48
N MET A 620 7.69 -21.73 -2.47
CA MET A 620 6.82 -21.75 -3.65
C MET A 620 6.44 -20.34 -4.03
N ARG A 621 6.60 -20.01 -5.31
CA ARG A 621 6.16 -18.73 -5.86
C ARG A 621 4.75 -18.83 -6.39
N ILE A 622 3.86 -17.95 -5.95
CA ILE A 622 2.45 -17.92 -6.38
C ILE A 622 2.05 -16.61 -7.05
N SER A 623 0.98 -16.65 -7.85
CA SER A 623 0.24 -15.45 -8.26
C SER A 623 -0.93 -15.25 -7.29
N ALA A 624 -0.81 -14.28 -6.39
CA ALA A 624 -1.83 -14.00 -5.36
C ALA A 624 -3.08 -13.28 -5.89
N ASN A 625 -3.06 -12.84 -7.14
CA ASN A 625 -4.21 -12.24 -7.81
C ASN A 625 -4.05 -12.39 -9.33
N ASP A 626 -5.09 -12.84 -10.02
CA ASP A 626 -5.12 -12.97 -11.48
C ASP A 626 -5.52 -11.66 -12.18
N TRP A 627 -6.04 -10.68 -11.44
CA TRP A 627 -6.49 -9.37 -11.93
C TRP A 627 -7.65 -9.42 -12.93
N VAL A 628 -8.52 -10.44 -12.79
CA VAL A 628 -9.75 -10.60 -13.58
C VAL A 628 -11.01 -10.67 -12.70
N GLY A 629 -10.91 -10.21 -11.45
CA GLY A 629 -12.00 -10.28 -10.48
C GLY A 629 -12.24 -11.70 -9.99
N ILE A 630 -13.50 -12.06 -9.75
CA ILE A 630 -13.92 -13.35 -9.17
C ILE A 630 -13.73 -14.55 -10.12
N GLU A 631 -13.47 -14.29 -11.41
CA GLU A 631 -13.24 -15.35 -12.40
C GLU A 631 -11.87 -16.02 -12.26
N GLY A 632 -10.93 -15.42 -11.51
CA GLY A 632 -9.59 -15.93 -11.28
C GLY A 632 -9.27 -16.10 -9.80
N VAL A 633 -8.00 -16.33 -9.49
CA VAL A 633 -7.48 -16.29 -8.11
C VAL A 633 -7.62 -14.88 -7.56
N THR A 634 -8.31 -14.76 -6.44
CA THR A 634 -8.45 -13.52 -5.68
C THR A 634 -7.43 -13.45 -4.53
N PRO A 635 -7.22 -12.27 -3.92
CA PRO A 635 -6.39 -12.16 -2.73
C PRO A 635 -6.87 -13.01 -1.55
N ALA A 636 -8.17 -13.36 -1.49
CA ALA A 636 -8.69 -14.26 -0.47
C ALA A 636 -8.31 -15.72 -0.76
N ASP A 637 -8.42 -16.15 -2.02
CA ASP A 637 -7.94 -17.46 -2.44
C ASP A 637 -6.44 -17.61 -2.19
N ALA A 638 -5.65 -16.55 -2.38
CA ALA A 638 -4.21 -16.56 -2.10
C ALA A 638 -3.87 -16.89 -0.63
N VAL A 639 -4.72 -16.47 0.32
CA VAL A 639 -4.57 -16.83 1.74
C VAL A 639 -4.87 -18.31 1.95
N GLU A 640 -5.93 -18.84 1.34
CA GLU A 640 -6.25 -20.27 1.41
C GLU A 640 -5.18 -21.14 0.73
N ILE A 641 -4.65 -20.70 -0.43
CA ILE A 641 -3.50 -21.32 -1.09
C ILE A 641 -2.33 -21.37 -0.12
N ALA A 642 -1.97 -20.23 0.49
CA ALA A 642 -0.83 -20.18 1.40
C ALA A 642 -1.03 -21.03 2.67
N LYS A 643 -2.27 -21.19 3.18
CA LYS A 643 -2.57 -22.15 4.25
C LYS A 643 -2.25 -23.59 3.82
N LEU A 644 -2.72 -24.00 2.65
CA LEU A 644 -2.44 -25.32 2.08
C LEU A 644 -0.93 -25.55 1.87
N LEU A 645 -0.20 -24.51 1.40
CA LEU A 645 1.26 -24.56 1.27
C LEU A 645 1.95 -24.74 2.64
N ARG A 646 1.53 -23.97 3.65
CA ARG A 646 2.07 -24.07 5.02
C ARG A 646 1.80 -25.46 5.62
N GLU A 647 0.59 -25.98 5.48
CA GLU A 647 0.19 -27.30 5.96
C GLU A 647 0.98 -28.42 5.28
N ALA A 648 1.28 -28.29 3.99
CA ALA A 648 2.11 -29.24 3.26
C ALA A 648 3.58 -29.22 3.72
N GLY A 649 4.05 -28.12 4.33
CA GLY A 649 5.42 -27.96 4.81
C GLY A 649 6.32 -27.09 3.95
N VAL A 650 5.75 -26.23 3.08
CA VAL A 650 6.50 -25.20 2.38
C VAL A 650 7.07 -24.20 3.40
N ASP A 651 8.32 -23.77 3.21
CA ASP A 651 9.01 -22.94 4.20
C ASP A 651 8.76 -21.45 4.03
N LEU A 652 8.62 -21.00 2.78
CA LEU A 652 8.43 -19.60 2.42
C LEU A 652 7.54 -19.44 1.19
N CYS A 653 6.64 -18.46 1.23
CA CYS A 653 5.81 -18.09 0.08
C CYS A 653 6.41 -16.87 -0.62
N ASP A 654 6.85 -17.01 -1.88
CA ASP A 654 7.19 -15.87 -2.73
C ASP A 654 5.91 -15.33 -3.38
N VAL A 655 5.50 -14.14 -2.96
CA VAL A 655 4.17 -13.61 -3.26
C VAL A 655 4.23 -12.65 -4.42
N SER A 656 3.91 -13.16 -5.62
CA SER A 656 3.75 -12.35 -6.83
C SER A 656 2.28 -12.19 -7.25
N ALA A 657 2.02 -11.63 -8.43
CA ALA A 657 0.67 -11.47 -8.96
C ALA A 657 0.62 -11.39 -10.50
N GLY A 658 -0.48 -11.84 -11.07
CA GLY A 658 -0.83 -11.71 -12.48
C GLY A 658 -0.06 -12.62 -13.42
N GLN A 659 -0.03 -12.20 -14.70
CA GLN A 659 0.48 -12.95 -15.85
C GLN A 659 -0.19 -14.31 -16.10
N THR A 660 -1.39 -14.51 -15.56
CA THR A 660 -2.21 -15.72 -15.70
C THR A 660 -3.27 -15.59 -16.80
N SER A 661 -3.57 -14.37 -17.25
CA SER A 661 -4.45 -14.09 -18.38
C SER A 661 -4.08 -12.78 -19.07
N ILE A 662 -4.30 -12.69 -20.39
CA ILE A 662 -4.18 -11.46 -21.17
C ILE A 662 -5.30 -10.44 -20.88
N ALA A 663 -6.39 -10.87 -20.21
CA ALA A 663 -7.49 -10.01 -19.80
C ALA A 663 -7.23 -9.30 -18.45
N ALA A 664 -6.11 -9.61 -17.79
CA ALA A 664 -5.72 -9.05 -16.51
C ALA A 664 -5.65 -7.51 -16.55
N LYS A 665 -6.19 -6.85 -15.52
CA LYS A 665 -6.15 -5.39 -15.34
C LYS A 665 -5.43 -5.02 -14.03
N PRO A 666 -4.09 -5.20 -13.96
CA PRO A 666 -3.33 -4.89 -12.77
C PRO A 666 -3.37 -3.40 -12.42
N VAL A 667 -3.56 -3.11 -11.13
CA VAL A 667 -3.47 -1.74 -10.61
C VAL A 667 -2.03 -1.51 -10.15
N TYR A 668 -1.23 -0.89 -11.02
CA TYR A 668 0.16 -0.59 -10.71
C TYR A 668 0.29 0.58 -9.74
N GLY A 669 1.32 0.49 -8.92
CA GLY A 669 1.70 1.51 -7.95
C GLY A 669 3.02 1.13 -7.30
N ARG A 670 3.47 1.96 -6.38
CA ARG A 670 4.60 1.64 -5.51
C ARG A 670 4.23 0.43 -4.63
N MET A 671 5.09 -0.59 -4.55
CA MET A 671 4.88 -1.75 -3.68
C MET A 671 3.53 -2.47 -3.89
N PHE A 672 3.00 -2.47 -5.12
CA PHE A 672 1.60 -2.83 -5.39
C PHE A 672 1.23 -4.29 -5.08
N GLN A 673 2.22 -5.19 -4.97
CA GLN A 673 2.00 -6.60 -4.59
C GLN A 673 2.24 -6.85 -3.10
N THR A 674 2.89 -5.92 -2.39
CA THR A 674 3.17 -6.04 -0.94
C THR A 674 1.91 -6.30 -0.10
N PRO A 675 0.72 -5.71 -0.37
CA PRO A 675 -0.49 -6.04 0.38
C PRO A 675 -0.86 -7.53 0.37
N PHE A 676 -0.51 -8.27 -0.70
CA PHE A 676 -0.75 -9.72 -0.74
C PHE A 676 0.22 -10.48 0.17
N SER A 677 1.49 -10.09 0.19
CA SER A 677 2.50 -10.67 1.08
C SER A 677 2.16 -10.41 2.55
N ASP A 678 1.79 -9.16 2.85
CA ASP A 678 1.33 -8.74 4.18
C ASP A 678 0.19 -9.62 4.66
N ARG A 679 -0.82 -9.79 3.80
CA ARG A 679 -2.01 -10.56 4.11
C ARG A 679 -1.68 -12.02 4.40
N ILE A 680 -0.89 -12.67 3.54
CA ILE A 680 -0.47 -14.07 3.76
C ILE A 680 0.34 -14.20 5.04
N ARG A 681 1.34 -13.34 5.26
CA ARG A 681 2.20 -13.38 6.44
C ARG A 681 1.39 -13.26 7.72
N ASN A 682 0.49 -12.28 7.77
CA ASN A 682 -0.22 -11.92 9.00
C ASN A 682 -1.57 -12.65 9.19
N GLU A 683 -2.13 -13.32 8.18
CA GLU A 683 -3.31 -14.18 8.37
C GLU A 683 -2.90 -15.66 8.52
N VAL A 684 -1.88 -16.12 7.80
CA VAL A 684 -1.45 -17.52 7.80
C VAL A 684 -0.33 -17.79 8.81
N GLY A 685 0.52 -16.80 9.13
CA GLY A 685 1.68 -17.00 10.00
C GLY A 685 2.78 -17.82 9.33
N MET A 686 2.99 -17.63 8.03
CA MET A 686 4.03 -18.24 7.22
C MET A 686 5.06 -17.18 6.81
N ALA A 687 6.32 -17.57 6.65
CA ALA A 687 7.33 -16.65 6.13
C ALA A 687 7.01 -16.25 4.68
N THR A 688 7.14 -14.96 4.37
CA THR A 688 6.86 -14.45 3.01
C THR A 688 7.99 -13.61 2.46
N MET A 689 8.09 -13.61 1.13
CA MET A 689 8.90 -12.67 0.37
C MET A 689 8.01 -11.75 -0.44
N ALA A 690 8.25 -10.44 -0.35
CA ALA A 690 7.53 -9.44 -1.14
C ALA A 690 8.32 -9.06 -2.40
N VAL A 691 7.60 -8.89 -3.51
CA VAL A 691 8.09 -8.38 -4.79
C VAL A 691 7.17 -7.28 -5.31
N GLY A 692 7.46 -6.75 -6.51
CA GLY A 692 6.54 -5.86 -7.23
C GLY A 692 6.81 -4.37 -7.02
N ASN A 693 7.57 -3.79 -7.94
CA ASN A 693 7.89 -2.36 -7.99
C ASN A 693 8.55 -1.82 -6.69
N ILE A 694 9.52 -2.58 -6.18
CA ILE A 694 10.40 -2.22 -5.07
C ILE A 694 11.76 -1.87 -5.68
N TYR A 695 12.25 -0.66 -5.41
CA TYR A 695 13.47 -0.13 -6.05
C TYR A 695 14.30 0.81 -5.17
N GLU A 696 13.81 1.17 -3.98
CA GLU A 696 14.50 2.04 -3.02
C GLU A 696 14.75 1.31 -1.70
N PRO A 697 15.84 1.62 -0.98
CA PRO A 697 16.12 1.05 0.34
C PRO A 697 15.00 1.34 1.35
N ASP A 698 14.42 2.54 1.28
CA ASP A 698 13.31 2.96 2.14
C ASP A 698 12.05 2.09 1.96
N HIS A 699 11.77 1.61 0.74
CA HIS A 699 10.70 0.64 0.51
C HIS A 699 10.98 -0.68 1.23
N ALA A 700 12.20 -1.22 1.08
CA ALA A 700 12.58 -2.48 1.71
C ALA A 700 12.50 -2.38 3.24
N ASN A 701 13.07 -1.33 3.83
CA ASN A 701 13.02 -1.08 5.27
C ASN A 701 11.59 -0.93 5.78
N SER A 702 10.73 -0.20 5.04
CA SER A 702 9.33 -0.03 5.40
C SER A 702 8.54 -1.34 5.37
N ILE A 703 8.75 -2.19 4.34
CA ILE A 703 8.08 -3.49 4.22
C ILE A 703 8.43 -4.40 5.40
N LEU A 704 9.73 -4.50 5.72
CA LEU A 704 10.25 -5.37 6.78
C LEU A 704 9.80 -4.89 8.15
N MET A 705 10.00 -3.61 8.45
CA MET A 705 9.72 -3.05 9.76
C MET A 705 8.21 -2.99 10.05
N ALA A 706 7.36 -2.78 9.04
CA ALA A 706 5.91 -2.85 9.20
C ALA A 706 5.36 -4.28 9.29
N GLY A 707 6.22 -5.31 9.22
CA GLY A 707 5.80 -6.71 9.34
C GLY A 707 5.03 -7.24 8.12
N ARG A 708 5.28 -6.69 6.93
CA ARG A 708 4.57 -7.04 5.69
C ARG A 708 5.25 -8.15 4.88
N ALA A 709 6.53 -8.43 5.15
CA ALA A 709 7.27 -9.56 4.59
C ALA A 709 8.49 -9.85 5.47
N ASP A 710 9.10 -11.03 5.30
CA ASP A 710 10.34 -11.40 5.98
C ASP A 710 11.57 -11.19 5.08
N LEU A 711 11.38 -11.30 3.76
CA LEU A 711 12.37 -11.01 2.71
C LEU A 711 11.81 -10.05 1.66
N VAL A 712 12.70 -9.31 0.99
CA VAL A 712 12.35 -8.34 -0.06
C VAL A 712 13.15 -8.67 -1.31
N ALA A 713 12.45 -9.04 -2.39
CA ALA A 713 13.07 -9.35 -3.67
C ALA A 713 13.01 -8.18 -4.65
N LEU A 714 14.17 -7.83 -5.21
CA LEU A 714 14.33 -6.77 -6.21
C LEU A 714 14.86 -7.37 -7.51
N ALA A 715 14.20 -7.02 -8.61
CA ALA A 715 14.55 -7.47 -9.96
C ALA A 715 15.33 -6.40 -10.73
N ARG A 716 14.63 -5.48 -11.40
CA ARG A 716 15.19 -4.45 -12.29
C ARG A 716 16.31 -3.60 -11.64
N PRO A 717 16.26 -3.22 -10.35
CA PRO A 717 17.38 -2.54 -9.70
C PRO A 717 18.70 -3.31 -9.83
N HIS A 718 18.69 -4.64 -9.61
CA HIS A 718 19.87 -5.49 -9.77
C HIS A 718 20.26 -5.77 -11.23
N LEU A 719 19.37 -5.53 -12.21
CA LEU A 719 19.75 -5.52 -13.63
C LEU A 719 20.55 -4.27 -13.97
N ALA A 720 20.09 -3.11 -13.48
CA ALA A 720 20.74 -1.82 -13.70
C ALA A 720 22.04 -1.68 -12.91
N ASP A 721 22.08 -2.22 -11.69
CA ASP A 721 23.22 -2.11 -10.79
C ASP A 721 23.41 -3.42 -10.00
N PRO A 722 24.40 -4.27 -10.35
CA PRO A 722 24.65 -5.51 -9.63
C PRO A 722 25.09 -5.27 -8.17
N TYR A 723 25.57 -4.07 -7.83
CA TYR A 723 26.07 -3.68 -6.51
C TYR A 723 25.06 -2.85 -5.71
N TRP A 724 23.78 -2.86 -6.12
CA TRP A 724 22.72 -2.03 -5.54
C TRP A 724 22.65 -2.13 -4.01
N THR A 725 22.85 -3.31 -3.42
CA THR A 725 22.79 -3.48 -1.96
C THR A 725 23.97 -2.82 -1.24
N LEU A 726 25.18 -2.86 -1.84
CA LEU A 726 26.34 -2.14 -1.31
C LEU A 726 26.15 -0.62 -1.43
N HIS A 727 25.61 -0.14 -2.55
CA HIS A 727 25.32 1.29 -2.72
C HIS A 727 24.18 1.77 -1.80
N ALA A 728 23.16 0.95 -1.57
CA ALA A 728 22.11 1.21 -0.59
C ALA A 728 22.70 1.36 0.82
N ALA A 729 23.66 0.52 1.20
CA ALA A 729 24.36 0.66 2.48
C ALA A 729 25.10 1.99 2.59
N VAL A 730 25.77 2.44 1.51
CA VAL A 730 26.41 3.77 1.47
C VAL A 730 25.39 4.88 1.70
N THR A 731 24.28 4.86 0.97
CA THR A 731 23.21 5.86 1.07
C THR A 731 22.60 5.93 2.47
N LEU A 732 22.44 4.78 3.13
CA LEU A 732 21.92 4.67 4.49
C LEU A 732 22.98 4.92 5.58
N GLY A 733 24.23 5.18 5.20
CA GLY A 733 25.33 5.35 6.16
C GLY A 733 25.76 4.06 6.86
N ASP A 734 25.34 2.89 6.36
CA ASP A 734 25.71 1.59 6.91
C ASP A 734 27.18 1.27 6.57
N ARG A 735 27.93 0.93 7.62
CA ARG A 735 29.35 0.52 7.56
C ARG A 735 29.54 -0.96 7.92
N GLY A 736 28.45 -1.68 8.19
CA GLY A 736 28.48 -3.08 8.62
C GLY A 736 28.38 -4.08 7.48
N VAL A 737 27.93 -3.65 6.29
CA VAL A 737 27.92 -4.52 5.11
C VAL A 737 29.35 -4.87 4.70
N LYS A 738 29.61 -6.16 4.48
CA LYS A 738 30.92 -6.63 4.02
C LYS A 738 31.05 -6.41 2.52
N TRP A 739 32.09 -5.69 2.15
CA TRP A 739 32.51 -5.56 0.74
C TRP A 739 33.54 -6.65 0.44
N PRO A 740 33.65 -7.12 -0.80
CA PRO A 740 34.80 -7.92 -1.22
C PRO A 740 36.10 -7.16 -0.93
N ASP A 741 37.10 -7.85 -0.36
CA ASP A 741 38.36 -7.21 0.07
C ASP A 741 39.06 -6.41 -1.05
N PRO A 742 39.09 -6.87 -2.32
CA PRO A 742 39.66 -6.09 -3.41
C PRO A 742 38.92 -4.78 -3.72
N TYR A 743 37.68 -4.60 -3.24
CA TYR A 743 36.84 -3.43 -3.53
C TYR A 743 36.88 -2.36 -2.43
N LEU A 744 37.62 -2.61 -1.34
CA LEU A 744 37.74 -1.66 -0.22
C LEU A 744 38.22 -0.26 -0.64
N PRO A 745 39.18 -0.07 -1.57
CA PRO A 745 39.54 1.27 -2.03
C PRO A 745 38.37 2.02 -2.70
N GLY A 746 37.52 1.30 -3.46
CA GLY A 746 36.31 1.84 -4.09
C GLY A 746 35.24 2.19 -3.06
N ARG A 747 35.04 1.31 -2.07
CA ARG A 747 34.19 1.57 -0.89
C ARG A 747 34.59 2.85 -0.17
N ASP A 748 35.88 2.99 0.13
CA ASP A 748 36.38 4.14 0.88
C ASP A 748 36.22 5.44 0.08
N GLN A 749 36.35 5.36 -1.25
CA GLN A 749 36.08 6.50 -2.13
C GLN A 749 34.60 6.90 -2.11
N ILE A 750 33.67 5.94 -2.28
CA ILE A 750 32.24 6.27 -2.32
C ILE A 750 31.73 6.76 -0.96
N TYR A 751 32.26 6.24 0.16
CA TYR A 751 31.96 6.76 1.49
C TYR A 751 32.39 8.22 1.66
N ARG A 752 33.61 8.59 1.24
CA ARG A 752 34.08 9.99 1.27
C ARG A 752 33.21 10.92 0.41
N LEU A 753 32.73 10.44 -0.74
CA LEU A 753 31.84 11.22 -1.60
C LEU A 753 30.48 11.46 -0.93
N ALA A 754 29.88 10.42 -0.37
CA ALA A 754 28.61 10.52 0.35
C ALA A 754 28.72 11.45 1.58
N GLU A 755 29.83 11.37 2.33
CA GLU A 755 30.11 12.27 3.46
C GLU A 755 30.24 13.74 3.01
N ARG A 756 30.88 13.99 1.86
CA ARG A 756 31.00 15.33 1.28
C ARG A 756 29.65 15.88 0.82
N GLU A 757 28.82 15.06 0.18
CA GLU A 757 27.47 15.45 -0.24
C GLU A 757 26.59 15.78 0.96
N ALA A 758 26.63 14.96 2.01
CA ALA A 758 25.95 15.23 3.27
C ALA A 758 26.43 16.53 3.93
N ALA A 759 27.73 16.79 3.96
CA ALA A 759 28.30 18.03 4.51
C ALA A 759 27.96 19.28 3.67
N ALA A 760 27.74 19.13 2.37
CA ALA A 760 27.35 20.21 1.47
C ALA A 760 25.85 20.57 1.53
N GLY A 761 25.05 19.85 2.32
CA GLY A 761 23.59 20.02 2.37
C GLY A 761 22.87 19.60 1.08
N LEU A 762 23.58 18.90 0.18
CA LEU A 762 23.06 18.38 -1.08
C LEU A 762 22.52 16.96 -0.85
N LYS A 763 21.40 16.82 -0.14
CA LYS A 763 20.60 15.59 -0.25
C LYS A 763 19.57 15.80 -1.37
N VAL A 764 19.64 14.94 -2.38
CA VAL A 764 18.60 14.78 -3.42
C VAL A 764 17.46 13.93 -2.87
#